data_AF-A0A4P9IZ73-F1
#
_entry.id   AF-A0A4P9IZ73-F1
#
_cell.length_a   1.000
_cell.length_b   1.000
_cell.length_c   1.000
_cell.angle_alpha   90.00
_cell.angle_beta   90.00
_cell.angle_gamma   90.00
#
_symmetry.space_group_name_H-M   'P 1'
#
loop_
_entity.id
_entity.type
_entity.pdbx_description
1 polymer ?
#
loop_
_entity_poly.entity_id
_entity_poly.type
_entity_poly.pdbx_seq_one_letter_code
_entity_poly.pdbx_strand_id
1 'polypeptide(L)'
;MKQSMNFEHIQSKWPELHQLAAFAEEYAITDPQSSLVKLRCFAEKVVGYLYKELRLPVLPTSNIFDKLTADDFTSAVPRLITDKLHAIRKSGNQAAHEGKVDQQQAIWILKESYFVASYLFMAYANGTQQECPEFKAPEQTQPTNQSDAQFAKKNKQLTQQLAENQARLKRALDELEAAELAQKQAQQQTAKLKQTIDAEKLTQVKTRNEQIINSSFNFNEDETRKRIIDLDLRNAGWNVALDDKSTEDVGKEVKVTDQPTTTGIGYVDYVLWDDDGKPLAVIEAKRTRENIEKGRQQAALYANALEKQYGQRPVIFYSNGWDIKILDDAQGYNSRGLYGYYSKDSLQYLIKQRTLKKELNTTPIDTAVAGRLYQMETITRVCERFSDKHRKALIVQATGTGKTRVSIALAKRLLDAGWAKRVLFLCDRKELRKQAGNAFTEHTKEPVHIVGKSAKNTAASARVFIATYPGMLRIMNKYDVGHFDLIVADESHRSIYNIYGDIFKYFDALEVGLTATPVEMVSRSTCDLFSCDYKMPTANYPLEDAIEQGNLVPYKIVSYTTQFLREGIKKDNLTDEQIAQLEEQGIDPNELDFDAKQIDEAIKNKDTNRLILRNLMEKGLRDKDGQLPGKTIVFARNIAHAELMAQLFSELYPQHGANFCRVIHSKYERAEELIDDFKSSDENSVRIAVSVDMLDTGIDVPECVNLVFAKPIKSKVKFWQMIGRGTRLCENLYGPGKHKTHFLIFDHWANFEYFDENPEEEDVKQAKSLLQKLFEARVTLAQTALKKANMDVFDQTIKLIHDDICLLPMESISVRDNWQVVETFKDLKRLNQFIPDDVQTLLEEVAPLMQWRNIMGQSEAYKFDSELTTIQTLLLTDESQIDLAKQNVMNKVESLQMHLNEVRSKAPAIAEIQTEQYWQYLTHAALEQSRINLRSIIHLRNKDITPPKSDFILDIKEDANQIHEADRLTKIVSIDYQIYRQEVEKTLTPLFETDNVLKKIRNGEQVTEADLAQLSSLVHTQNPSVDLNTLKEFFPESTATLDKILRTIVGMNKNAIEQSFTTFVQQIHTHINAKQQRFIGMLKNHLIRHGSIEIAQLYDAPFTQIHDMGLDGVFSQQQADVIEQFIKQFDVKLGDKAQSVEKQIHL
;
A
#
# COMPACT_ATOMS: atom_id res chain seq x y z
N MET A 1 -21.61 -59.09 25.43
CA MET A 1 -21.60 -57.62 25.28
C MET A 1 -21.98 -57.01 26.62
N LYS A 2 -21.47 -55.83 26.95
CA LYS A 2 -21.63 -55.21 28.28
C LYS A 2 -22.91 -54.39 28.32
N GLN A 3 -23.75 -54.54 29.35
CA GLN A 3 -24.99 -53.76 29.49
C GLN A 3 -24.69 -52.29 29.84
N SER A 4 -25.43 -51.34 29.26
CA SER A 4 -25.30 -49.90 29.50
C SER A 4 -26.58 -49.36 30.11
N MET A 5 -26.48 -48.40 31.03
CA MET A 5 -27.67 -47.77 31.63
C MET A 5 -28.30 -46.75 30.68
N ASN A 6 -27.48 -46.00 29.94
CA ASN A 6 -27.93 -44.90 29.09
C ASN A 6 -28.03 -45.25 27.59
N PHE A 7 -27.32 -46.26 27.10
CA PHE A 7 -27.16 -46.51 25.65
C PHE A 7 -27.84 -47.78 25.13
N GLU A 8 -28.60 -48.52 25.95
CA GLU A 8 -29.16 -49.83 25.55
C GLU A 8 -30.07 -49.75 24.30
N HIS A 9 -30.74 -48.62 24.09
CA HIS A 9 -31.61 -48.36 22.93
C HIS A 9 -30.90 -48.47 21.57
N ILE A 10 -29.58 -48.20 21.49
CA ILE A 10 -28.82 -48.31 20.24
C ILE A 10 -28.17 -49.69 20.01
N GLN A 11 -28.25 -50.61 20.97
CA GLN A 11 -27.56 -51.91 20.93
C GLN A 11 -27.96 -52.77 19.72
N SER A 12 -29.26 -52.82 19.41
CA SER A 12 -29.82 -53.70 18.37
C SER A 12 -29.36 -53.32 16.96
N LYS A 13 -29.13 -52.03 16.71
CA LYS A 13 -28.76 -51.48 15.39
C LYS A 13 -27.27 -51.19 15.25
N TRP A 14 -26.62 -50.74 16.34
CA TRP A 14 -25.21 -50.34 16.32
C TRP A 14 -24.43 -50.90 17.53
N PRO A 15 -24.12 -52.21 17.55
CA PRO A 15 -23.47 -52.86 18.70
C PRO A 15 -22.07 -52.31 18.99
N GLU A 16 -21.32 -51.84 17.98
CA GLU A 16 -20.01 -51.19 18.19
C GLU A 16 -20.14 -49.82 18.87
N LEU A 17 -21.13 -49.01 18.48
CA LEU A 17 -21.39 -47.70 19.11
C LEU A 17 -21.86 -47.87 20.55
N HIS A 18 -22.76 -48.84 20.78
CA HIS A 18 -23.19 -49.25 22.12
C HIS A 18 -22.00 -49.65 22.99
N GLN A 19 -21.09 -50.48 22.48
CA GLN A 19 -19.94 -50.93 23.24
C GLN A 19 -18.99 -49.78 23.61
N LEU A 20 -18.72 -48.85 22.70
CA LEU A 20 -17.90 -47.67 22.98
C LEU A 20 -18.51 -46.78 24.04
N ALA A 21 -19.83 -46.53 23.95
CA ALA A 21 -20.56 -45.71 24.90
C ALA A 21 -20.70 -46.40 26.28
N ALA A 22 -20.93 -47.71 26.31
CA ALA A 22 -21.00 -48.51 27.55
C ALA A 22 -19.68 -48.51 28.32
N PHE A 23 -18.55 -48.59 27.62
CA PHE A 23 -17.23 -48.45 28.26
C PHE A 23 -16.96 -47.02 28.71
N ALA A 24 -17.34 -46.02 27.91
CA ALA A 24 -17.19 -44.62 28.32
C ALA A 24 -18.00 -44.30 29.59
N GLU A 25 -19.19 -44.86 29.71
CA GLU A 25 -20.07 -44.72 30.86
C GLU A 25 -19.45 -45.27 32.15
N GLU A 26 -18.81 -46.44 32.09
CA GLU A 26 -18.09 -47.03 33.23
C GLU A 26 -16.88 -46.20 33.65
N TYR A 27 -16.11 -45.73 32.68
CA TYR A 27 -14.90 -44.96 32.95
C TYR A 27 -15.17 -43.50 33.31
N ALA A 28 -16.39 -43.00 33.13
CA ALA A 28 -16.72 -41.58 33.35
C ALA A 28 -16.33 -41.07 34.74
N ILE A 29 -16.31 -41.94 35.75
CA ILE A 29 -15.89 -41.63 37.12
C ILE A 29 -14.49 -42.16 37.45
N THR A 30 -14.18 -43.39 37.05
CA THR A 30 -12.94 -44.08 37.46
C THR A 30 -11.72 -43.69 36.62
N ASP A 31 -11.93 -43.31 35.36
CA ASP A 31 -10.90 -42.84 34.42
C ASP A 31 -11.53 -41.87 33.39
N PRO A 32 -11.75 -40.59 33.79
CA PRO A 32 -12.37 -39.57 32.94
C PRO A 32 -11.66 -39.38 31.58
N GLN A 33 -10.34 -39.57 31.55
CA GLN A 33 -9.55 -39.45 30.33
C GLN A 33 -9.90 -40.57 29.34
N SER A 34 -9.91 -41.83 29.78
CA SER A 34 -10.31 -42.97 28.94
C SER A 34 -11.77 -42.88 28.50
N SER A 35 -12.65 -42.32 29.34
CA SER A 35 -14.04 -42.05 28.98
C SER A 35 -14.13 -41.09 27.77
N LEU A 36 -13.47 -39.93 27.83
CA LEU A 36 -13.51 -38.94 26.76
C LEU A 36 -12.88 -39.44 25.44
N VAL A 37 -11.81 -40.22 25.51
CA VAL A 37 -11.20 -40.82 24.31
C VAL A 37 -12.16 -41.81 23.64
N LYS A 38 -12.89 -42.61 24.41
CA LYS A 38 -13.89 -43.54 23.88
C LYS A 38 -15.10 -42.83 23.29
N LEU A 39 -15.54 -41.72 23.90
CA LEU A 39 -16.61 -40.88 23.36
C LEU A 39 -16.20 -40.18 22.06
N ARG A 40 -14.92 -39.83 21.90
CA ARG A 40 -14.40 -39.37 20.60
C ARG A 40 -14.46 -40.46 19.53
N CYS A 41 -14.01 -41.68 19.84
CA CYS A 41 -14.15 -42.79 18.89
C CYS A 41 -15.62 -43.08 18.54
N PHE A 42 -16.53 -42.93 19.51
CA PHE A 42 -17.98 -42.99 19.29
C PHE A 42 -18.42 -41.92 18.29
N ALA A 43 -18.04 -40.65 18.48
CA ALA A 43 -18.36 -39.56 17.55
C ALA A 43 -17.79 -39.79 16.14
N GLU A 44 -16.55 -40.26 16.02
CA GLU A 44 -15.91 -40.60 14.73
C GLU A 44 -16.70 -41.67 13.97
N LYS A 45 -17.17 -42.71 14.68
CA LYS A 45 -17.99 -43.79 14.12
C LYS A 45 -19.39 -43.31 13.73
N VAL A 46 -20.01 -42.43 14.53
CA VAL A 46 -21.31 -41.82 14.21
C VAL A 46 -21.20 -40.97 12.93
N VAL A 47 -20.18 -40.11 12.83
CA VAL A 47 -19.94 -39.30 11.63
C VAL A 47 -19.69 -40.18 10.41
N GLY A 48 -18.86 -41.23 10.54
CA GLY A 48 -18.62 -42.19 9.47
C GLY A 48 -19.90 -42.92 9.01
N TYR A 49 -20.79 -43.27 9.94
CA TYR A 49 -22.09 -43.85 9.62
C TYR A 49 -22.98 -42.87 8.85
N LEU A 50 -23.12 -41.62 9.33
CA LEU A 50 -23.95 -40.61 8.68
C LEU A 50 -23.48 -40.31 7.26
N TYR A 51 -22.16 -40.19 7.04
CA TYR A 51 -21.59 -40.03 5.70
C TYR A 51 -21.94 -41.19 4.76
N LYS A 52 -21.92 -42.43 5.26
CA LYS A 52 -22.25 -43.63 4.48
C LYS A 52 -23.74 -43.73 4.20
N GLU A 53 -24.59 -43.47 5.20
CA GLU A 53 -26.05 -43.55 5.10
C GLU A 53 -26.61 -42.46 4.17
N LEU A 54 -26.07 -41.24 4.26
CA LEU A 54 -26.49 -40.08 3.48
C LEU A 54 -25.75 -39.95 2.14
N ARG A 55 -24.78 -40.84 1.85
CA ARG A 55 -23.96 -40.84 0.63
C ARG A 55 -23.28 -39.50 0.34
N LEU A 56 -22.80 -38.83 1.39
CA LEU A 56 -22.16 -37.54 1.27
C LEU A 56 -20.75 -37.68 0.65
N PRO A 57 -20.30 -36.73 -0.19
CA PRO A 57 -18.96 -36.78 -0.76
C PRO A 57 -17.91 -36.58 0.33
N VAL A 58 -16.82 -37.37 0.26
CA VAL A 58 -15.70 -37.29 1.21
C VAL A 58 -14.41 -37.09 0.43
N LEU A 59 -13.67 -36.02 0.73
CA LEU A 59 -12.35 -35.83 0.13
C LEU A 59 -11.36 -36.86 0.71
N PRO A 60 -10.40 -37.38 -0.08
CA PRO A 60 -9.52 -38.50 0.31
C PRO A 60 -8.73 -38.29 1.61
N THR A 61 -8.48 -37.06 2.03
CA THR A 61 -7.69 -36.69 3.22
C THR A 61 -8.52 -36.04 4.34
N SER A 62 -9.86 -36.08 4.27
CA SER A 62 -10.73 -35.36 5.22
C SER A 62 -10.63 -35.94 6.62
N ASN A 63 -10.18 -35.12 7.58
CA ASN A 63 -10.22 -35.46 9.00
C ASN A 63 -11.65 -35.28 9.57
N ILE A 64 -11.91 -35.69 10.82
CA ILE A 64 -13.25 -35.56 11.43
C ILE A 64 -13.74 -34.10 11.49
N PHE A 65 -12.85 -33.12 11.64
CA PHE A 65 -13.22 -31.71 11.63
C PHE A 65 -13.68 -31.28 10.24
N ASP A 66 -12.91 -31.58 9.19
CA ASP A 66 -13.26 -31.27 7.80
C ASP A 66 -14.62 -31.89 7.42
N LYS A 67 -14.91 -33.09 7.94
CA LYS A 67 -16.20 -33.77 7.76
C LYS A 67 -17.36 -33.09 8.49
N LEU A 68 -17.13 -32.59 9.70
CA LEU A 68 -18.18 -31.89 10.47
C LEU A 68 -18.46 -30.49 9.93
N THR A 69 -17.49 -29.86 9.25
CA THR A 69 -17.61 -28.50 8.69
C THR A 69 -18.00 -28.47 7.21
N ALA A 70 -18.07 -29.61 6.52
CA ALA A 70 -18.45 -29.66 5.11
C ALA A 70 -19.91 -29.23 4.90
N ASP A 71 -20.17 -28.40 3.88
CA ASP A 71 -21.51 -27.87 3.56
C ASP A 71 -22.55 -28.97 3.32
N ASP A 72 -22.13 -30.08 2.71
CA ASP A 72 -22.98 -31.25 2.47
C ASP A 72 -23.40 -31.92 3.78
N PHE A 73 -22.54 -31.89 4.81
CA PHE A 73 -22.84 -32.46 6.13
C PHE A 73 -23.68 -31.50 6.98
N THR A 74 -23.32 -30.21 7.02
CA THR A 74 -24.03 -29.19 7.80
C THR A 74 -25.42 -28.89 7.25
N SER A 75 -25.65 -29.11 5.94
CA SER A 75 -26.97 -28.98 5.32
C SER A 75 -27.88 -30.20 5.53
N ALA A 76 -27.34 -31.36 5.89
CA ALA A 76 -28.08 -32.61 6.07
C ALA A 76 -28.28 -33.01 7.54
N VAL A 77 -27.29 -32.72 8.39
CA VAL A 77 -27.32 -32.99 9.82
C VAL A 77 -27.60 -31.68 10.57
N PRO A 78 -28.59 -31.66 11.47
CA PRO A 78 -28.91 -30.43 12.17
C PRO A 78 -27.77 -29.87 13.00
N ARG A 79 -27.62 -28.54 12.97
CA ARG A 79 -26.55 -27.78 13.64
C ARG A 79 -26.37 -28.18 15.11
N LEU A 80 -27.47 -28.39 15.84
CA LEU A 80 -27.45 -28.84 17.23
C LEU A 80 -26.66 -30.15 17.44
N ILE A 81 -26.84 -31.13 16.54
CA ILE A 81 -26.14 -32.42 16.63
C ILE A 81 -24.69 -32.26 16.19
N THR A 82 -24.43 -31.42 15.19
CA THR A 82 -23.09 -31.06 14.73
C THR A 82 -22.27 -30.39 15.84
N ASP A 83 -22.87 -29.48 16.61
CA ASP A 83 -22.20 -28.80 17.72
C ASP A 83 -21.90 -29.76 18.88
N LYS A 84 -22.79 -30.71 19.17
CA LYS A 84 -22.53 -31.79 20.13
C LYS A 84 -21.39 -32.69 19.69
N LEU A 85 -21.34 -33.07 18.41
CA LEU A 85 -20.22 -33.83 17.83
C LEU A 85 -18.91 -33.03 17.90
N HIS A 86 -18.94 -31.71 17.69
CA HIS A 86 -17.78 -30.85 17.87
C HIS A 86 -17.33 -30.75 19.33
N ALA A 87 -18.25 -30.68 20.30
CA ALA A 87 -17.94 -30.70 21.72
C ALA A 87 -17.26 -32.01 22.14
N ILE A 88 -17.83 -33.16 21.74
CA ILE A 88 -17.26 -34.50 21.99
C ILE A 88 -15.84 -34.60 21.37
N ARG A 89 -15.66 -34.11 20.13
CA ARG A 89 -14.35 -34.07 19.47
C ARG A 89 -13.34 -33.20 20.21
N LYS A 90 -13.71 -31.97 20.59
CA LYS A 90 -12.80 -31.03 21.27
C LYS A 90 -12.34 -31.60 22.62
N SER A 91 -13.26 -32.08 23.45
CA SER A 91 -12.95 -32.68 24.75
C SER A 91 -12.15 -33.97 24.62
N GLY A 92 -12.45 -34.82 23.63
CA GLY A 92 -11.66 -36.03 23.36
C GLY A 92 -10.25 -35.75 22.82
N ASN A 93 -10.06 -34.69 22.04
CA ASN A 93 -8.72 -34.25 21.60
C ASN A 93 -7.90 -33.75 22.79
N GLN A 94 -8.51 -32.95 23.66
CA GLN A 94 -7.88 -32.47 24.88
C GLN A 94 -7.43 -33.63 25.79
N ALA A 95 -8.31 -34.61 26.00
CA ALA A 95 -8.01 -35.82 26.78
C ALA A 95 -6.86 -36.65 26.18
N ALA A 96 -6.75 -36.71 24.85
CA ALA A 96 -5.70 -37.48 24.17
C ALA A 96 -4.32 -36.80 24.19
N HIS A 97 -4.25 -35.47 24.28
CA HIS A 97 -3.00 -34.71 24.15
C HIS A 97 -2.49 -34.04 25.44
N GLU A 98 -3.37 -33.62 26.37
CA GLU A 98 -3.01 -32.76 27.51
C GLU A 98 -3.08 -33.46 28.88
N GLY A 99 -3.72 -34.64 28.98
CA GLY A 99 -3.65 -35.55 30.14
C GLY A 99 -4.38 -35.11 31.42
N LYS A 100 -4.74 -33.84 31.59
CA LYS A 100 -5.59 -33.36 32.71
C LYS A 100 -7.03 -33.20 32.25
N VAL A 101 -7.91 -34.03 32.78
CA VAL A 101 -9.35 -34.05 32.45
C VAL A 101 -10.15 -34.02 33.73
N ASP A 102 -11.18 -33.17 33.77
CA ASP A 102 -12.09 -33.09 34.90
C ASP A 102 -13.19 -34.17 34.82
N GLN A 103 -13.54 -34.73 35.97
CA GLN A 103 -14.57 -35.77 36.08
C GLN A 103 -15.94 -35.24 35.67
N GLN A 104 -16.26 -33.98 35.98
CA GLN A 104 -17.55 -33.38 35.61
C GLN A 104 -17.61 -33.15 34.09
N GLN A 105 -16.49 -32.78 33.46
CA GLN A 105 -16.37 -32.70 32.00
C GLN A 105 -16.65 -34.05 31.33
N ALA A 106 -16.16 -35.17 31.86
CA ALA A 106 -16.43 -36.50 31.32
C ALA A 106 -17.92 -36.90 31.43
N ILE A 107 -18.57 -36.62 32.56
CA ILE A 107 -20.01 -36.88 32.76
C ILE A 107 -20.84 -36.00 31.81
N TRP A 108 -20.45 -34.74 31.61
CA TRP A 108 -21.11 -33.84 30.66
C TRP A 108 -21.01 -34.36 29.22
N ILE A 109 -19.81 -34.72 28.75
CA ILE A 109 -19.63 -35.25 27.39
C ILE A 109 -20.33 -36.60 27.20
N LEU A 110 -20.42 -37.43 28.25
CA LEU A 110 -21.21 -38.66 28.24
C LEU A 110 -22.70 -38.36 27.99
N LYS A 111 -23.24 -37.32 28.64
CA LYS A 111 -24.61 -36.85 28.43
C LYS A 111 -24.83 -36.30 27.01
N GLU A 112 -23.87 -35.54 26.48
CA GLU A 112 -23.95 -35.06 25.09
C GLU A 112 -23.91 -36.21 24.07
N SER A 113 -23.11 -37.24 24.35
CA SER A 113 -23.05 -38.45 23.53
C SER A 113 -24.34 -39.27 23.59
N TYR A 114 -25.02 -39.31 24.75
CA TYR A 114 -26.35 -39.87 24.89
C TYR A 114 -27.37 -39.16 23.99
N PHE A 115 -27.36 -37.82 23.93
CA PHE A 115 -28.27 -37.09 23.04
C PHE A 115 -28.01 -37.38 21.56
N VAL A 116 -26.74 -37.51 21.17
CA VAL A 116 -26.37 -37.93 19.80
C VAL A 116 -26.86 -39.36 19.51
N ALA A 117 -26.75 -40.27 20.47
CA ALA A 117 -27.25 -41.66 20.35
C ALA A 117 -28.79 -41.70 20.20
N SER A 118 -29.52 -40.95 21.03
CA SER A 118 -30.98 -40.89 20.95
C SER A 118 -31.46 -40.23 19.66
N TYR A 119 -30.78 -39.18 19.18
CA TYR A 119 -31.02 -38.62 17.84
C TYR A 119 -30.82 -39.68 16.75
N LEU A 120 -29.70 -40.40 16.78
CA LEU A 120 -29.39 -41.43 15.79
C LEU A 120 -30.47 -42.52 15.76
N PHE A 121 -30.94 -42.95 16.94
CA PHE A 121 -32.01 -43.94 17.09
C PHE A 121 -33.36 -43.45 16.54
N MET A 122 -33.78 -42.22 16.87
CA MET A 122 -35.05 -41.66 16.38
C MET A 122 -35.02 -41.35 14.87
N ALA A 123 -33.93 -40.75 14.40
CA ALA A 123 -33.80 -40.30 13.01
C ALA A 123 -33.53 -41.45 12.04
N TYR A 124 -32.75 -42.46 12.43
CA TYR A 124 -32.26 -43.50 11.52
C TYR A 124 -32.63 -44.94 11.91
N ALA A 125 -33.18 -45.18 13.11
CA ALA A 125 -33.63 -46.52 13.54
C ALA A 125 -35.16 -46.67 13.70
N ASN A 126 -35.97 -45.67 13.35
CA ASN A 126 -37.42 -45.63 13.58
C ASN A 126 -37.83 -45.77 15.05
N GLY A 127 -36.94 -45.45 15.98
CA GLY A 127 -37.23 -45.46 17.40
C GLY A 127 -38.12 -44.29 17.82
N THR A 128 -38.91 -44.48 18.89
CA THR A 128 -39.69 -43.42 19.52
C THR A 128 -38.99 -42.90 20.78
N GLN A 129 -39.29 -41.65 21.19
CA GLN A 129 -38.69 -41.07 22.40
C GLN A 129 -39.00 -41.89 23.68
N GLN A 130 -40.12 -42.61 23.72
CA GLN A 130 -40.50 -43.47 24.84
C GLN A 130 -39.61 -44.72 24.98
N GLU A 131 -38.90 -45.10 23.92
CA GLU A 131 -37.97 -46.23 23.90
C GLU A 131 -36.53 -45.82 24.28
N CYS A 132 -36.26 -44.50 24.39
CA CYS A 132 -34.99 -43.99 24.89
C CYS A 132 -35.02 -43.97 26.44
N PRO A 133 -34.07 -44.60 27.14
CA PRO A 133 -34.01 -44.56 28.60
C PRO A 133 -33.71 -43.13 29.06
N GLU A 134 -34.30 -42.66 30.17
CA GLU A 134 -33.92 -41.36 30.77
C GLU A 134 -32.45 -41.37 31.21
N PHE A 135 -31.73 -40.28 30.92
CA PHE A 135 -30.31 -40.20 31.26
C PHE A 135 -30.09 -40.24 32.78
N LYS A 136 -29.28 -41.19 33.25
CA LYS A 136 -28.84 -41.31 34.65
C LYS A 136 -27.33 -41.14 34.74
N ALA A 137 -26.87 -40.20 35.56
CA ALA A 137 -25.45 -40.03 35.81
C ALA A 137 -24.89 -41.26 36.59
N PRO A 138 -23.69 -41.77 36.25
CA PRO A 138 -23.07 -42.83 37.03
C PRO A 138 -22.87 -42.41 38.50
N GLU A 139 -23.13 -43.29 39.47
CA GLU A 139 -22.93 -43.01 40.90
C GLU A 139 -21.58 -43.56 41.41
N GLN A 140 -20.96 -42.87 42.38
CA GLN A 140 -19.72 -43.30 43.03
C GLN A 140 -19.95 -44.60 43.80
N THR A 141 -19.46 -45.73 43.28
CA THR A 141 -19.29 -46.96 44.06
C THR A 141 -17.82 -47.14 44.43
N GLN A 142 -17.55 -47.38 45.71
CA GLN A 142 -16.20 -47.66 46.21
C GLN A 142 -15.64 -48.92 45.52
N PRO A 143 -14.36 -48.91 45.08
CA PRO A 143 -13.79 -50.04 44.37
C PRO A 143 -13.59 -51.22 45.32
N THR A 144 -14.21 -52.36 44.99
CA THR A 144 -13.89 -53.65 45.58
C THR A 144 -12.53 -54.11 45.08
N ASN A 145 -11.62 -54.35 46.01
CA ASN A 145 -10.30 -54.94 45.78
C ASN A 145 -10.40 -56.23 44.94
N GLN A 146 -9.98 -56.16 43.68
CA GLN A 146 -9.53 -57.32 42.91
C GLN A 146 -8.13 -57.05 42.37
N SER A 147 -7.30 -58.09 42.45
CA SER A 147 -5.85 -58.02 42.59
C SER A 147 -5.08 -57.59 41.35
N ASP A 148 -4.14 -56.66 41.55
CA ASP A 148 -3.21 -56.08 40.57
C ASP A 148 -2.29 -57.08 39.84
N ALA A 149 -2.24 -58.33 40.30
CA ALA A 149 -1.35 -59.35 39.71
C ALA A 149 -1.88 -59.95 38.40
N GLN A 150 -3.20 -59.98 38.16
CA GLN A 150 -3.77 -60.52 36.92
C GLN A 150 -3.80 -59.52 35.76
N PHE A 151 -3.91 -58.21 36.06
CA PHE A 151 -3.94 -57.14 35.05
C PHE A 151 -2.59 -56.92 34.37
N ALA A 152 -1.48 -56.98 35.11
CA ALA A 152 -0.14 -56.80 34.55
C ALA A 152 0.23 -57.90 33.53
N LYS A 153 -0.21 -59.15 33.76
CA LYS A 153 0.06 -60.28 32.87
C LYS A 153 -0.78 -60.22 31.59
N LYS A 154 -2.04 -59.79 31.70
CA LYS A 154 -2.96 -59.60 30.56
C LYS A 154 -2.58 -58.42 29.68
N ASN A 155 -2.14 -57.30 30.28
CA ASN A 155 -1.68 -56.13 29.52
C ASN A 155 -0.42 -56.41 28.71
N LYS A 156 0.51 -57.23 29.22
CA LYS A 156 1.73 -57.63 28.47
C LYS A 156 1.42 -58.55 27.28
N GLN A 157 0.46 -59.46 27.42
CA GLN A 157 -0.03 -60.29 26.31
C GLN A 157 -0.79 -59.46 25.26
N LEU A 158 -1.61 -58.50 25.70
CA LEU A 158 -2.36 -57.60 24.81
C LEU A 158 -1.44 -56.63 24.05
N THR A 159 -0.35 -56.14 24.65
CA THR A 159 0.64 -55.30 23.94
C THR A 159 1.40 -56.08 22.87
N GLN A 160 1.70 -57.35 23.14
CA GLN A 160 2.37 -58.22 22.18
C GLN A 160 1.45 -58.57 20.99
N GLN A 161 0.18 -58.87 21.26
CA GLN A 161 -0.84 -59.09 20.21
C GLN A 161 -1.17 -57.81 19.42
N LEU A 162 -1.14 -56.64 20.06
CA LEU A 162 -1.32 -55.35 19.38
C LEU A 162 -0.17 -55.04 18.42
N ALA A 163 1.08 -55.34 18.81
CA ALA A 163 2.25 -55.16 17.95
C ALA A 163 2.21 -56.09 16.72
N GLU A 164 1.83 -57.36 16.91
CA GLU A 164 1.66 -58.32 15.80
C GLU A 164 0.50 -57.93 14.88
N ASN A 165 -0.64 -57.50 15.43
CA ASN A 165 -1.77 -57.03 14.64
C ASN A 165 -1.46 -55.73 13.89
N GLN A 166 -0.70 -54.80 14.47
CA GLN A 166 -0.26 -53.57 13.79
C GLN A 166 0.70 -53.86 12.62
N ALA A 167 1.63 -54.80 12.79
CA ALA A 167 2.51 -55.23 11.70
C ALA A 167 1.74 -55.91 10.56
N ARG A 168 0.71 -56.70 10.91
CA ARG A 168 -0.16 -57.38 9.94
C ARG A 168 -1.10 -56.39 9.22
N LEU A 169 -1.62 -55.40 9.95
CA LEU A 169 -2.44 -54.32 9.41
C LEU A 169 -1.63 -53.41 8.47
N LYS A 170 -0.36 -53.14 8.79
CA LYS A 170 0.52 -52.34 7.93
C LYS A 170 0.79 -53.02 6.59
N ARG A 171 1.09 -54.32 6.59
CA ARG A 171 1.25 -55.09 5.33
C ARG A 171 -0.05 -55.17 4.52
N ALA A 172 -1.19 -55.33 5.20
CA ALA A 172 -2.48 -55.33 4.54
C ALA A 172 -2.85 -53.95 3.97
N LEU A 173 -2.45 -52.85 4.62
CA LEU A 173 -2.63 -51.48 4.12
C LEU A 173 -1.74 -51.19 2.92
N ASP A 174 -0.48 -51.64 2.93
CA ASP A 174 0.44 -51.49 1.80
C ASP A 174 -0.06 -52.29 0.56
N GLU A 175 -0.64 -53.48 0.76
CA GLU A 175 -1.29 -54.27 -0.29
C GLU A 175 -2.61 -53.64 -0.78
N LEU A 176 -3.37 -53.00 0.12
CA LEU A 176 -4.65 -52.35 -0.20
C LEU A 176 -4.46 -51.01 -0.91
N GLU A 177 -3.42 -50.24 -0.58
CA GLU A 177 -3.04 -49.02 -1.31
C GLU A 177 -2.61 -49.32 -2.75
N ALA A 178 -1.87 -50.43 -2.96
CA ALA A 178 -1.50 -50.88 -4.30
C ALA A 178 -2.72 -51.31 -5.13
N ALA A 179 -3.73 -51.92 -4.50
CA ALA A 179 -5.00 -52.30 -5.14
C ALA A 179 -5.94 -51.11 -5.38
N GLU A 180 -5.98 -50.13 -4.47
CA GLU A 180 -6.80 -48.91 -4.59
C GLU A 180 -6.30 -47.98 -5.70
N LEU A 181 -4.99 -47.91 -5.94
CA LEU A 181 -4.43 -47.11 -7.03
C LEU A 181 -4.88 -47.64 -8.41
N ALA A 182 -4.97 -48.96 -8.55
CA ALA A 182 -5.47 -49.63 -9.75
C ALA A 182 -7.00 -49.51 -9.91
N GLN A 183 -7.75 -49.51 -8.80
CA GLN A 183 -9.22 -49.40 -8.81
C GLN A 183 -9.71 -47.97 -9.05
N LYS A 184 -8.97 -46.95 -8.59
CA LYS A 184 -9.27 -45.52 -8.83
C LYS A 184 -9.23 -45.14 -10.31
N GLN A 185 -8.33 -45.73 -11.10
CA GLN A 185 -8.26 -45.48 -12.54
C GLN A 185 -9.47 -46.07 -13.29
N ALA A 186 -10.06 -47.16 -12.78
CA ALA A 186 -11.26 -47.77 -13.37
C ALA A 186 -12.57 -47.07 -12.96
N GLN A 187 -12.64 -46.46 -11.76
CA GLN A 187 -13.86 -45.82 -11.24
C GLN A 187 -14.11 -44.40 -11.80
N GLN A 188 -13.09 -43.74 -12.36
CA GLN A 188 -13.22 -42.39 -12.92
C GLN A 188 -14.12 -42.32 -14.17
N GLN A 189 -14.42 -43.46 -14.82
CA GLN A 189 -15.34 -43.50 -15.96
C GLN A 189 -16.80 -43.80 -15.58
N THR A 190 -17.07 -44.39 -14.41
CA THR A 190 -18.44 -44.78 -14.00
C THR A 190 -19.18 -43.69 -13.22
N ALA A 191 -18.47 -42.63 -12.78
CA ALA A 191 -19.02 -41.55 -11.95
C ALA A 191 -19.93 -40.55 -12.71
N LYS A 192 -20.03 -40.63 -14.04
CA LYS A 192 -20.83 -39.69 -14.86
C LYS A 192 -22.32 -40.06 -15.05
N LEU A 193 -22.83 -41.12 -14.42
CA LEU A 193 -24.17 -41.65 -14.75
C LEU A 193 -25.16 -41.90 -13.58
N LYS A 194 -24.93 -41.35 -12.37
CA LYS A 194 -25.87 -41.57 -11.24
C LYS A 194 -26.26 -40.30 -10.47
N GLN A 195 -26.61 -39.24 -11.19
CA GLN A 195 -26.94 -37.93 -10.58
C GLN A 195 -28.43 -37.56 -10.69
N THR A 196 -29.35 -38.51 -10.48
CA THR A 196 -30.79 -38.22 -10.58
C THR A 196 -31.68 -38.97 -9.57
N ILE A 197 -31.11 -39.67 -8.59
CA ILE A 197 -31.92 -40.46 -7.61
C ILE A 197 -31.73 -40.00 -6.14
N ASP A 198 -30.73 -39.18 -5.80
CA ASP A 198 -30.40 -38.89 -4.39
C ASP A 198 -31.05 -37.61 -3.79
N ALA A 199 -31.70 -36.75 -4.59
CA ALA A 199 -32.32 -35.51 -4.08
C ALA A 199 -33.58 -35.74 -3.22
N GLU A 200 -34.45 -36.67 -3.62
CA GLU A 200 -35.70 -36.96 -2.88
C GLU A 200 -35.43 -37.60 -1.50
N LYS A 201 -34.40 -38.45 -1.40
CA LYS A 201 -34.04 -39.11 -0.15
C LYS A 201 -33.45 -38.11 0.86
N LEU A 202 -32.66 -37.15 0.38
CA LEU A 202 -32.11 -36.07 1.21
C LEU A 202 -33.23 -35.14 1.74
N THR A 203 -34.22 -34.79 0.91
CA THR A 203 -35.35 -33.95 1.32
C THR A 203 -36.26 -34.63 2.34
N GLN A 204 -36.52 -35.95 2.20
CA GLN A 204 -37.26 -36.72 3.20
C GLN A 204 -36.53 -36.79 4.55
N VAL A 205 -35.21 -36.96 4.54
CA VAL A 205 -34.40 -36.97 5.77
C VAL A 205 -34.37 -35.60 6.44
N LYS A 206 -34.24 -34.50 5.67
CA LYS A 206 -34.29 -33.12 6.21
C LYS A 206 -35.61 -32.84 6.92
N THR A 207 -36.74 -33.16 6.27
CA THR A 207 -38.08 -32.95 6.83
C THR A 207 -38.29 -33.75 8.13
N ARG A 208 -37.78 -34.98 8.18
CA ARG A 208 -37.84 -35.83 9.38
C ARG A 208 -36.92 -35.33 10.51
N ASN A 209 -35.73 -34.84 10.17
CA ASN A 209 -34.79 -34.26 11.14
C ASN A 209 -35.34 -32.97 11.79
N GLU A 210 -36.01 -32.13 11.01
CA GLU A 210 -36.69 -30.92 11.51
C GLU A 210 -37.84 -31.26 12.46
N GLN A 211 -38.63 -32.28 12.15
CA GLN A 211 -39.72 -32.74 13.03
C GLN A 211 -39.20 -33.29 14.37
N ILE A 212 -38.13 -34.09 14.36
CA ILE A 212 -37.52 -34.69 15.57
C ILE A 212 -36.92 -33.62 16.50
N ILE A 213 -36.30 -32.58 15.94
CA ILE A 213 -35.74 -31.48 16.75
C ILE A 213 -36.85 -30.64 17.37
N ASN A 214 -37.91 -30.36 16.63
CA ASN A 214 -39.03 -29.56 17.10
C ASN A 214 -39.87 -30.29 18.16
N SER A 215 -39.96 -31.63 18.13
CA SER A 215 -40.75 -32.42 19.08
C SER A 215 -39.99 -32.89 20.32
N SER A 216 -38.68 -33.18 20.21
CA SER A 216 -38.01 -34.04 21.21
C SER A 216 -36.83 -33.40 21.96
N PHE A 217 -36.25 -32.29 21.48
CA PHE A 217 -35.10 -31.61 22.10
C PHE A 217 -35.47 -30.20 22.58
N ASN A 218 -36.25 -30.15 23.65
CA ASN A 218 -36.77 -28.91 24.21
C ASN A 218 -35.75 -28.32 25.22
N PHE A 219 -34.74 -27.56 24.76
CA PHE A 219 -33.90 -26.81 25.71
C PHE A 219 -34.78 -25.77 26.42
N ASN A 220 -34.83 -25.86 27.74
CA ASN A 220 -35.37 -24.77 28.54
C ASN A 220 -34.34 -23.62 28.59
N GLU A 221 -34.79 -22.44 28.99
CA GLU A 221 -33.94 -21.24 29.10
C GLU A 221 -32.70 -21.48 29.99
N ASP A 222 -32.88 -22.30 31.02
CA ASP A 222 -31.86 -22.69 31.99
C ASP A 222 -30.73 -23.55 31.36
N GLU A 223 -31.07 -24.43 30.41
CA GLU A 223 -30.12 -25.24 29.65
C GLU A 223 -29.37 -24.43 28.58
N THR A 224 -30.02 -23.43 27.96
CA THR A 224 -29.36 -22.49 27.03
C THR A 224 -28.29 -21.66 27.77
N ARG A 225 -28.61 -21.17 28.97
CA ARG A 225 -27.72 -20.41 29.87
C ARG A 225 -26.49 -21.24 30.26
N LYS A 226 -26.72 -22.42 30.85
CA LYS A 226 -25.66 -23.30 31.39
C LYS A 226 -24.71 -23.90 30.34
N ARG A 227 -25.19 -24.16 29.11
CA ARG A 227 -24.42 -24.91 28.10
C ARG A 227 -23.72 -24.03 27.08
N ILE A 228 -24.30 -22.89 26.71
CA ILE A 228 -23.78 -22.04 25.63
C ILE A 228 -23.19 -20.75 26.21
N ILE A 229 -24.00 -19.98 26.94
CA ILE A 229 -23.57 -18.67 27.47
C ILE A 229 -22.43 -18.83 28.48
N ASP A 230 -22.56 -19.74 29.44
CA ASP A 230 -21.49 -20.03 30.41
C ASP A 230 -20.17 -20.48 29.73
N LEU A 231 -20.25 -21.23 28.63
CA LEU A 231 -19.07 -21.68 27.89
C LEU A 231 -18.39 -20.51 27.17
N ASP A 232 -19.17 -19.66 26.50
CA ASP A 232 -18.64 -18.51 25.77
C ASP A 232 -18.07 -17.46 26.71
N LEU A 233 -18.66 -17.26 27.90
CA LEU A 233 -18.09 -16.42 28.95
C LEU A 233 -16.74 -16.98 29.45
N ARG A 234 -16.64 -18.29 29.69
CA ARG A 234 -15.35 -18.92 30.05
C ARG A 234 -14.31 -18.80 28.94
N ASN A 235 -14.71 -18.94 27.67
CA ASN A 235 -13.83 -18.74 26.52
C ASN A 235 -13.31 -17.29 26.43
N ALA A 236 -14.13 -16.31 26.84
CA ALA A 236 -13.74 -14.91 26.98
C ALA A 236 -12.92 -14.61 28.26
N GLY A 237 -12.59 -15.64 29.06
CA GLY A 237 -11.74 -15.54 30.23
C GLY A 237 -12.47 -15.25 31.55
N TRP A 238 -13.80 -15.28 31.58
CA TRP A 238 -14.58 -15.07 32.81
C TRP A 238 -14.59 -16.30 33.70
N ASN A 239 -14.45 -16.11 35.01
CA ASN A 239 -14.62 -17.18 35.98
C ASN A 239 -16.10 -17.44 36.26
N VAL A 240 -16.70 -18.40 35.54
CA VAL A 240 -18.11 -18.78 35.69
C VAL A 240 -18.25 -20.11 36.42
N ALA A 241 -18.93 -20.12 37.57
CA ALA A 241 -19.22 -21.34 38.31
C ALA A 241 -20.03 -22.34 37.46
N LEU A 242 -19.80 -23.64 37.67
CA LEU A 242 -20.49 -24.71 36.95
C LEU A 242 -21.92 -24.95 37.47
N ASP A 243 -22.21 -24.52 38.70
CA ASP A 243 -23.55 -24.49 39.31
C ASP A 243 -24.20 -23.11 39.16
N ASP A 244 -25.41 -22.94 39.72
CA ASP A 244 -26.17 -21.68 39.68
C ASP A 244 -25.65 -20.62 40.66
N LYS A 245 -24.44 -20.79 41.19
CA LYS A 245 -23.83 -19.83 42.09
C LYS A 245 -23.17 -18.70 41.31
N SER A 246 -23.17 -17.53 41.94
CA SER A 246 -22.36 -16.41 41.51
C SER A 246 -20.90 -16.61 41.92
N THR A 247 -19.98 -16.10 41.10
CA THR A 247 -18.57 -15.91 41.44
C THR A 247 -18.29 -14.43 41.71
N GLU A 248 -17.06 -14.09 42.08
CA GLU A 248 -16.63 -12.68 42.20
C GLU A 248 -16.66 -11.95 40.85
N ASP A 249 -16.40 -12.66 39.75
CA ASP A 249 -16.37 -12.08 38.40
C ASP A 249 -17.76 -12.07 37.72
N VAL A 250 -18.62 -13.07 38.01
CA VAL A 250 -19.91 -13.26 37.33
C VAL A 250 -21.03 -13.55 38.33
N GLY A 251 -21.94 -12.59 38.46
CA GLY A 251 -23.19 -12.76 39.17
C GLY A 251 -24.24 -13.44 38.30
N LYS A 252 -24.92 -14.46 38.83
CA LYS A 252 -26.07 -15.14 38.20
C LYS A 252 -27.35 -14.83 38.98
N GLU A 253 -28.45 -14.57 38.28
CA GLU A 253 -29.76 -14.25 38.89
C GLU A 253 -29.69 -13.10 39.90
N VAL A 254 -29.02 -12.00 39.52
CA VAL A 254 -28.77 -10.87 40.40
C VAL A 254 -30.06 -10.07 40.58
N LYS A 255 -30.51 -9.98 41.83
CA LYS A 255 -31.72 -9.23 42.17
C LYS A 255 -31.54 -7.72 41.96
N VAL A 256 -32.44 -7.12 41.21
CA VAL A 256 -32.54 -5.66 40.99
C VAL A 256 -33.93 -5.14 41.36
N THR A 257 -33.99 -3.86 41.72
CA THR A 257 -35.24 -3.16 42.07
C THR A 257 -35.66 -2.20 40.95
N ASP A 258 -36.80 -1.52 41.11
CA ASP A 258 -37.36 -0.57 40.15
C ASP A 258 -37.69 -1.17 38.76
N GLN A 259 -38.11 -2.43 38.72
CA GLN A 259 -38.51 -3.11 37.50
C GLN A 259 -40.02 -2.98 37.24
N PRO A 260 -40.48 -2.97 35.96
CA PRO A 260 -41.90 -2.89 35.62
C PRO A 260 -42.63 -4.23 35.83
N THR A 261 -42.45 -4.83 37.00
CA THR A 261 -43.09 -6.06 37.45
C THR A 261 -44.07 -5.74 38.57
N THR A 262 -45.03 -6.63 38.84
CA THR A 262 -46.04 -6.45 39.91
C THR A 262 -45.43 -6.28 41.30
N THR A 263 -44.22 -6.80 41.53
CA THR A 263 -43.48 -6.69 42.80
C THR A 263 -42.43 -5.57 42.81
N GLY A 264 -42.17 -4.93 41.67
CA GLY A 264 -41.08 -3.96 41.49
C GLY A 264 -39.68 -4.58 41.49
N ILE A 265 -39.57 -5.91 41.58
CA ILE A 265 -38.31 -6.67 41.64
C ILE A 265 -38.11 -7.43 40.32
N GLY A 266 -36.89 -7.42 39.80
CA GLY A 266 -36.46 -8.31 38.71
C GLY A 266 -35.16 -9.02 39.04
N TYR A 267 -34.80 -9.97 38.19
CA TYR A 267 -33.60 -10.79 38.32
C TYR A 267 -32.86 -10.75 37.00
N VAL A 268 -31.61 -10.29 37.08
CA VAL A 268 -30.72 -10.18 35.93
C VAL A 268 -30.02 -11.51 35.74
N ASP A 269 -30.09 -12.08 34.54
CA ASP A 269 -29.54 -13.41 34.29
C ASP A 269 -28.03 -13.46 34.56
N TYR A 270 -27.28 -12.50 34.01
CA TYR A 270 -25.86 -12.33 34.32
C TYR A 270 -25.46 -10.87 34.53
N VAL A 271 -24.61 -10.65 35.53
CA VAL A 271 -23.86 -9.40 35.72
C VAL A 271 -22.39 -9.72 35.73
N LEU A 272 -21.62 -9.06 34.87
CA LEU A 272 -20.17 -9.17 34.82
C LEU A 272 -19.57 -8.06 35.69
N TRP A 273 -18.78 -8.43 36.69
CA TRP A 273 -18.26 -7.50 37.72
C TRP A 273 -16.81 -7.08 37.45
N ASP A 274 -16.49 -5.86 37.84
CA ASP A 274 -15.12 -5.38 37.92
C ASP A 274 -14.45 -5.74 39.25
N ASP A 275 -13.13 -5.62 39.34
CA ASP A 275 -12.34 -5.82 40.56
C ASP A 275 -12.73 -4.83 41.68
N ASP A 276 -13.32 -3.67 41.33
CA ASP A 276 -13.81 -2.67 42.29
C ASP A 276 -15.26 -2.91 42.75
N GLY A 277 -15.89 -4.01 42.32
CA GLY A 277 -17.26 -4.38 42.65
C GLY A 277 -18.34 -3.63 41.87
N LYS A 278 -17.98 -2.82 40.86
CA LYS A 278 -18.96 -2.18 39.96
C LYS A 278 -19.33 -3.07 38.77
N PRO A 279 -20.54 -2.94 38.22
CA PRO A 279 -20.98 -3.77 37.10
C PRO A 279 -20.32 -3.28 35.80
N LEU A 280 -19.62 -4.18 35.10
CA LEU A 280 -19.04 -3.94 33.78
C LEU A 280 -20.07 -4.17 32.66
N ALA A 281 -20.83 -5.25 32.76
CA ALA A 281 -21.85 -5.58 31.77
C ALA A 281 -23.03 -6.35 32.36
N VAL A 282 -24.14 -6.30 31.66
CA VAL A 282 -25.35 -7.10 31.91
C VAL A 282 -25.62 -7.98 30.70
N ILE A 283 -26.04 -9.23 30.93
CA ILE A 283 -26.46 -10.14 29.86
C ILE A 283 -27.88 -10.60 30.14
N GLU A 284 -28.79 -10.30 29.22
CA GLU A 284 -30.15 -10.86 29.20
C GLU A 284 -30.17 -12.09 28.28
N ALA A 285 -30.50 -13.25 28.84
CA ALA A 285 -30.63 -14.49 28.10
C ALA A 285 -32.10 -14.71 27.69
N LYS A 286 -32.29 -15.25 26.49
CA LYS A 286 -33.57 -15.78 26.02
C LYS A 286 -33.42 -17.21 25.59
N ARG A 287 -34.55 -17.90 25.50
CA ARG A 287 -34.60 -19.24 24.92
C ARG A 287 -34.07 -19.20 23.49
N THR A 288 -33.34 -20.22 23.09
CA THR A 288 -32.67 -20.35 21.79
C THR A 288 -33.55 -20.10 20.55
N ARG A 289 -34.84 -20.41 20.66
CA ARG A 289 -35.86 -20.26 19.59
C ARG A 289 -36.58 -18.92 19.60
N GLU A 290 -36.38 -18.11 20.63
CA GLU A 290 -37.00 -16.79 20.73
C GLU A 290 -36.17 -15.75 19.97
N ASN A 291 -36.87 -14.75 19.44
CA ASN A 291 -36.19 -13.60 18.82
C ASN A 291 -35.44 -12.80 19.90
N ILE A 292 -34.14 -12.64 19.69
CA ILE A 292 -33.20 -11.94 20.57
C ILE A 292 -33.66 -10.50 20.89
N GLU A 293 -34.32 -9.81 19.95
CA GLU A 293 -34.78 -8.42 20.13
C GLU A 293 -35.80 -8.26 21.26
N LYS A 294 -36.53 -9.33 21.62
CA LYS A 294 -37.44 -9.31 22.78
C LYS A 294 -36.69 -9.04 24.09
N GLY A 295 -35.43 -9.45 24.19
CA GLY A 295 -34.58 -9.21 25.37
C GLY A 295 -34.02 -7.80 25.47
N ARG A 296 -34.03 -7.02 24.38
CA ARG A 296 -33.37 -5.70 24.33
C ARG A 296 -33.89 -4.72 25.37
N GLN A 297 -35.22 -4.57 25.46
CA GLN A 297 -35.83 -3.62 26.39
C GLN A 297 -35.59 -4.04 27.85
N GLN A 298 -35.66 -5.33 28.14
CA GLN A 298 -35.42 -5.88 29.46
C GLN A 298 -33.96 -5.67 29.90
N ALA A 299 -33.00 -5.96 29.02
CA ALA A 299 -31.58 -5.74 29.28
C ALA A 299 -31.27 -4.26 29.58
N ALA A 300 -31.91 -3.33 28.87
CA ALA A 300 -31.77 -1.89 29.13
C ALA A 300 -32.37 -1.45 30.47
N LEU A 301 -33.52 -2.02 30.87
CA LEU A 301 -34.12 -1.77 32.18
C LEU A 301 -33.26 -2.30 33.33
N TYR A 302 -32.60 -3.44 33.13
CA TYR A 302 -31.64 -3.98 34.08
C TYR A 302 -30.38 -3.12 34.19
N ALA A 303 -29.85 -2.62 33.06
CA ALA A 303 -28.75 -1.66 33.09
C ALA A 303 -29.11 -0.37 33.84
N ASN A 304 -30.32 0.16 33.65
CA ASN A 304 -30.79 1.35 34.39
C ASN A 304 -30.83 1.10 35.91
N ALA A 305 -31.31 -0.06 36.34
CA ALA A 305 -31.38 -0.40 37.76
C ALA A 305 -29.98 -0.59 38.38
N LEU A 306 -29.08 -1.26 37.67
CA LEU A 306 -27.69 -1.43 38.10
C LEU A 306 -26.94 -0.09 38.14
N GLU A 307 -27.18 0.80 37.18
CA GLU A 307 -26.63 2.16 37.19
C GLU A 307 -27.08 2.95 38.42
N LYS A 308 -28.37 2.89 38.75
CA LYS A 308 -28.92 3.58 39.94
C LYS A 308 -28.34 3.03 41.25
N GLN A 309 -28.07 1.72 41.31
CA GLN A 309 -27.57 1.06 42.51
C GLN A 309 -26.05 1.22 42.70
N TYR A 310 -25.26 1.16 41.62
CA TYR A 310 -23.80 1.10 41.68
C TYR A 310 -23.12 2.37 41.13
N GLY A 311 -23.87 3.31 40.56
CA GLY A 311 -23.35 4.56 40.00
C GLY A 311 -22.58 4.39 38.68
N GLN A 312 -22.67 3.21 38.05
CA GLN A 312 -22.00 2.90 36.78
C GLN A 312 -22.95 2.14 35.86
N ARG A 313 -23.15 2.67 34.65
CA ARG A 313 -23.97 2.01 33.63
C ARG A 313 -23.24 0.78 33.04
N PRO A 314 -23.71 -0.46 33.25
CA PRO A 314 -23.08 -1.60 32.59
C PRO A 314 -23.30 -1.58 31.07
N VAL A 315 -22.38 -2.19 30.32
CA VAL A 315 -22.57 -2.47 28.88
C VAL A 315 -23.65 -3.52 28.72
N ILE A 316 -24.53 -3.37 27.73
CA ILE A 316 -25.71 -4.22 27.58
C ILE A 316 -25.43 -5.32 26.56
N PHE A 317 -25.58 -6.57 26.97
CA PHE A 317 -25.67 -7.72 26.09
C PHE A 317 -27.05 -8.36 26.19
N TYR A 318 -27.50 -8.90 25.08
CA TYR A 318 -28.67 -9.76 25.05
C TYR A 318 -28.42 -10.89 24.06
N SER A 319 -28.80 -12.12 24.43
CA SER A 319 -28.44 -13.33 23.69
C SER A 319 -29.49 -14.43 23.80
N ASN A 320 -29.61 -15.26 22.77
CA ASN A 320 -30.37 -16.52 22.80
C ASN A 320 -29.44 -17.76 22.84
N GLY A 321 -28.14 -17.55 23.10
CA GLY A 321 -27.08 -18.55 23.01
C GLY A 321 -26.37 -18.56 21.66
N TRP A 322 -27.08 -18.49 20.52
CA TRP A 322 -26.44 -18.49 19.19
C TRP A 322 -26.10 -17.09 18.70
N ASP A 323 -27.06 -16.18 18.86
CA ASP A 323 -26.93 -14.79 18.50
C ASP A 323 -26.56 -14.02 19.76
N ILE A 324 -25.54 -13.17 19.65
CA ILE A 324 -25.12 -12.26 20.71
C ILE A 324 -25.21 -10.86 20.12
N LYS A 325 -25.87 -9.95 20.82
CA LYS A 325 -25.87 -8.54 20.48
C LYS A 325 -25.35 -7.70 21.63
N ILE A 326 -24.60 -6.66 21.28
CA ILE A 326 -24.11 -5.64 22.19
C ILE A 326 -24.80 -4.31 21.89
N LEU A 327 -25.22 -3.62 22.95
CA LEU A 327 -25.73 -2.26 22.92
C LEU A 327 -24.88 -1.42 23.88
N ASP A 328 -24.21 -0.40 23.33
CA ASP A 328 -23.45 0.58 24.11
C ASP A 328 -24.13 1.95 24.00
N ASP A 329 -25.29 2.03 24.63
CA ASP A 329 -26.15 3.22 24.62
C ASP A 329 -25.55 4.40 25.37
N ALA A 330 -24.71 4.14 26.39
CA ALA A 330 -23.96 5.15 27.13
C ALA A 330 -23.07 6.01 26.22
N GLN A 331 -22.57 5.44 25.11
CA GLN A 331 -21.78 6.14 24.11
C GLN A 331 -22.58 6.49 22.84
N GLY A 332 -23.90 6.24 22.84
CA GLY A 332 -24.80 6.52 21.71
C GLY A 332 -24.65 5.58 20.52
N TYR A 333 -24.09 4.37 20.70
CA TYR A 333 -24.01 3.37 19.64
C TYR A 333 -25.27 2.50 19.59
N ASN A 334 -25.72 2.19 18.38
CA ASN A 334 -26.80 1.23 18.16
C ASN A 334 -26.37 -0.22 18.41
N SER A 335 -27.37 -1.09 18.53
CA SER A 335 -27.14 -2.52 18.71
C SER A 335 -26.46 -3.15 17.50
N ARG A 336 -25.49 -4.04 17.75
CA ARG A 336 -24.73 -4.77 16.73
C ARG A 336 -24.48 -6.22 17.14
N GLY A 337 -24.35 -7.10 16.15
CA GLY A 337 -24.10 -8.52 16.36
C GLY A 337 -22.64 -8.81 16.69
N LEU A 338 -22.41 -9.81 17.54
CA LEU A 338 -21.10 -10.31 17.94
C LEU A 338 -21.00 -11.83 17.77
N TYR A 339 -19.78 -12.33 17.66
CA TYR A 339 -19.46 -13.76 17.61
C TYR A 339 -18.89 -14.31 18.95
N GLY A 340 -18.94 -13.51 20.01
CA GLY A 340 -18.46 -13.86 21.33
C GLY A 340 -18.67 -12.73 22.34
N TYR A 341 -18.35 -12.98 23.61
CA TYR A 341 -18.38 -11.96 24.66
C TYR A 341 -17.03 -11.26 24.80
N TYR A 342 -17.06 -10.04 25.31
CA TYR A 342 -15.87 -9.26 25.61
C TYR A 342 -15.16 -9.84 26.84
N SER A 343 -13.82 -9.80 26.84
CA SER A 343 -13.05 -10.10 28.05
C SER A 343 -13.18 -8.99 29.11
N LYS A 344 -12.80 -9.28 30.35
CA LYS A 344 -12.79 -8.30 31.46
C LYS A 344 -11.98 -7.04 31.10
N ASP A 345 -10.78 -7.20 30.56
CA ASP A 345 -9.92 -6.07 30.12
C ASP A 345 -10.58 -5.22 29.04
N SER A 346 -11.26 -5.85 28.06
CA SER A 346 -11.95 -5.15 26.98
C SER A 346 -13.17 -4.36 27.50
N LEU A 347 -13.94 -4.92 28.44
CA LEU A 347 -15.06 -4.19 29.05
C LEU A 347 -14.60 -3.06 29.98
N GLN A 348 -13.56 -3.27 30.78
CA GLN A 348 -12.94 -2.22 31.60
C GLN A 348 -12.49 -1.06 30.72
N TYR A 349 -11.86 -1.35 29.57
CA TYR A 349 -11.46 -0.30 28.64
C TYR A 349 -12.69 0.41 28.06
N LEU A 350 -13.71 -0.32 27.60
CA LEU A 350 -14.93 0.26 27.03
C LEU A 350 -15.65 1.20 28.01
N ILE A 351 -15.66 0.88 29.31
CA ILE A 351 -16.19 1.78 30.35
C ILE A 351 -15.28 2.98 30.56
N LYS A 352 -13.96 2.79 30.66
CA LYS A 352 -12.98 3.89 30.77
C LYS A 352 -13.07 4.87 29.60
N GLN A 353 -13.41 4.40 28.39
CA GLN A 353 -13.58 5.27 27.23
C GLN A 353 -14.64 6.36 27.44
N ARG A 354 -15.65 6.14 28.30
CA ARG A 354 -16.68 7.15 28.58
C ARG A 354 -16.14 8.41 29.23
N THR A 355 -14.99 8.33 29.91
CA THR A 355 -14.30 9.48 30.51
C THR A 355 -13.03 9.86 29.75
N LEU A 356 -12.36 8.90 29.11
CA LEU A 356 -11.10 9.13 28.40
C LEU A 356 -11.28 9.69 26.98
N LYS A 357 -12.40 9.42 26.31
CA LYS A 357 -12.62 9.87 24.93
C LYS A 357 -12.66 11.39 24.85
N LYS A 358 -11.69 11.95 24.12
CA LYS A 358 -11.68 13.34 23.69
C LYS A 358 -12.39 13.46 22.35
N GLU A 359 -12.84 14.66 22.02
CA GLU A 359 -13.33 14.94 20.67
C GLU A 359 -12.18 14.75 19.66
N LEU A 360 -12.39 13.89 18.66
CA LEU A 360 -11.35 13.55 17.69
C LEU A 360 -10.83 14.80 16.98
N ASN A 361 -11.74 15.67 16.52
CA ASN A 361 -11.39 16.86 15.75
C ASN A 361 -10.54 17.88 16.53
N THR A 362 -10.65 17.93 17.85
CA THR A 362 -9.84 18.81 18.70
C THR A 362 -8.47 18.22 19.06
N THR A 363 -8.27 16.91 18.85
CA THR A 363 -6.98 16.25 19.08
C THR A 363 -6.06 16.52 17.88
N PRO A 364 -4.81 17.00 18.09
CA PRO A 364 -3.92 17.36 17.00
C PRO A 364 -3.51 16.16 16.15
N ILE A 365 -3.50 16.34 14.83
CA ILE A 365 -2.87 15.42 13.88
C ILE A 365 -1.35 15.60 13.96
N ASP A 366 -0.60 14.49 13.98
CA ASP A 366 0.87 14.52 13.89
C ASP A 366 1.31 14.90 12.46
N THR A 367 1.65 16.17 12.28
CA THR A 367 2.03 16.76 11.00
C THR A 367 3.42 16.32 10.53
N ALA A 368 4.27 15.81 11.43
CA ALA A 368 5.56 15.22 11.03
C ALA A 368 5.35 13.89 10.28
N VAL A 369 4.27 13.16 10.60
CA VAL A 369 3.89 11.93 9.89
C VAL A 369 3.05 12.25 8.66
N ALA A 370 1.98 13.03 8.81
CA ALA A 370 0.99 13.31 7.77
C ALA A 370 0.61 14.80 7.69
N GLY A 371 1.56 15.63 7.25
CA GLY A 371 1.42 17.09 7.26
C GLY A 371 0.90 17.75 5.97
N ARG A 372 0.62 16.98 4.91
CA ARG A 372 0.09 17.54 3.65
C ARG A 372 -1.40 17.85 3.78
N LEU A 373 -1.89 18.89 3.10
CA LEU A 373 -3.29 19.34 3.19
C LEU A 373 -4.31 18.21 2.97
N TYR A 374 -4.20 17.45 1.88
CA TYR A 374 -5.12 16.33 1.60
C TYR A 374 -5.02 15.19 2.64
N GLN A 375 -3.86 15.00 3.28
CA GLN A 375 -3.68 13.98 4.30
C GLN A 375 -4.43 14.36 5.57
N MET A 376 -4.30 15.62 6.00
CA MET A 376 -5.05 16.17 7.13
C MET A 376 -6.56 16.17 6.86
N GLU A 377 -6.98 16.52 5.64
CA GLU A 377 -8.38 16.47 5.21
C GLU A 377 -8.93 15.04 5.27
N THR A 378 -8.18 14.07 4.75
CA THR A 378 -8.55 12.64 4.79
C THR A 378 -8.72 12.15 6.23
N ILE A 379 -7.76 12.44 7.11
CA ILE A 379 -7.82 12.04 8.52
C ILE A 379 -9.02 12.69 9.21
N THR A 380 -9.29 13.97 8.93
CA THR A 380 -10.41 14.72 9.51
C THR A 380 -11.75 14.13 9.07
N ARG A 381 -11.93 13.80 7.78
CA ARG A 381 -13.16 13.15 7.28
C ARG A 381 -13.46 11.82 7.98
N VAL A 382 -12.43 11.01 8.21
CA VAL A 382 -12.59 9.72 8.90
C VAL A 382 -12.96 9.94 10.37
N CYS A 383 -12.35 10.94 11.02
CA CYS A 383 -12.67 11.30 12.40
C CYS A 383 -14.10 11.84 12.56
N GLU A 384 -14.57 12.68 11.64
CA GLU A 384 -15.95 13.16 11.58
C GLU A 384 -16.92 11.99 11.44
N ARG A 385 -16.67 11.10 10.47
CA ARG A 385 -17.49 9.91 10.25
C ARG A 385 -17.58 9.02 11.49
N PHE A 386 -16.47 8.82 12.20
CA PHE A 386 -16.47 8.06 13.46
C PHE A 386 -17.19 8.78 14.61
N SER A 387 -17.12 10.12 14.63
CA SER A 387 -17.85 10.95 15.59
C SER A 387 -19.36 10.86 15.37
N ASP A 388 -19.80 10.73 14.11
CA ASP A 388 -21.17 10.50 13.68
C ASP A 388 -21.67 9.06 13.92
N LYS A 389 -20.96 8.29 14.75
CA LYS A 389 -21.29 6.91 15.17
C LYS A 389 -21.22 5.86 14.05
N HIS A 390 -20.73 6.22 12.86
CA HIS A 390 -20.31 5.20 11.90
C HIS A 390 -19.06 4.49 12.42
N ARG A 391 -18.95 3.19 12.15
CA ARG A 391 -17.81 2.37 12.60
C ARG A 391 -16.85 2.01 11.48
N LYS A 392 -17.16 2.39 10.24
CA LYS A 392 -16.42 1.98 9.05
C LYS A 392 -16.16 3.15 8.11
N ALA A 393 -14.97 3.17 7.50
CA ALA A 393 -14.55 4.18 6.55
C ALA A 393 -13.73 3.58 5.41
N LEU A 394 -13.82 4.17 4.22
CA LEU A 394 -13.03 3.80 3.05
C LEU A 394 -12.24 5.00 2.54
N ILE A 395 -10.93 4.84 2.42
CA ILE A 395 -9.99 5.85 1.91
C ILE A 395 -9.44 5.36 0.57
N VAL A 396 -9.72 6.14 -0.48
CA VAL A 396 -9.18 5.92 -1.82
C VAL A 396 -8.12 6.98 -2.08
N GLN A 397 -6.86 6.57 -2.23
CA GLN A 397 -5.76 7.48 -2.51
C GLN A 397 -4.77 6.88 -3.51
N ALA A 398 -4.37 7.67 -4.51
CA ALA A 398 -3.40 7.27 -5.52
C ALA A 398 -2.11 6.70 -4.91
N THR A 399 -1.47 5.77 -5.61
CA THR A 399 -0.20 5.19 -5.15
C THR A 399 0.89 6.26 -5.06
N GLY A 400 1.64 6.27 -3.96
CA GLY A 400 2.70 7.26 -3.70
C GLY A 400 2.28 8.48 -2.87
N THR A 401 0.99 8.63 -2.54
CA THR A 401 0.45 9.75 -1.74
C THR A 401 0.59 9.57 -0.22
N GLY A 402 1.16 8.43 0.22
CA GLY A 402 1.44 8.19 1.63
C GLY A 402 0.29 7.57 2.44
N LYS A 403 -0.51 6.66 1.86
CA LYS A 403 -1.55 5.87 2.56
C LYS A 403 -1.11 5.33 3.93
N THR A 404 0.08 4.72 4.00
CA THR A 404 0.64 4.20 5.25
C THR A 404 0.90 5.30 6.30
N ARG A 405 1.32 6.49 5.87
CA ARG A 405 1.50 7.65 6.77
C ARG A 405 0.17 8.17 7.28
N VAL A 406 -0.84 8.26 6.40
CA VAL A 406 -2.22 8.61 6.77
C VAL A 406 -2.77 7.64 7.81
N SER A 407 -2.59 6.33 7.63
CA SER A 407 -3.06 5.34 8.59
C SER A 407 -2.33 5.40 9.93
N ILE A 408 -1.02 5.67 9.94
CA ILE A 408 -0.25 5.83 11.18
C ILE A 408 -0.72 7.07 11.93
N ALA A 409 -0.85 8.21 11.24
CA ALA A 409 -1.30 9.46 11.86
C ALA A 409 -2.75 9.35 12.39
N LEU A 410 -3.64 8.67 11.64
CA LEU A 410 -4.99 8.35 12.10
C LEU A 410 -4.95 7.46 13.36
N ALA A 411 -4.20 6.36 13.34
CA ALA A 411 -4.07 5.46 14.48
C ALA A 411 -3.54 6.19 15.72
N LYS A 412 -2.50 7.04 15.57
CA LYS A 412 -1.96 7.87 16.66
C LYS A 412 -3.04 8.80 17.22
N ARG A 413 -3.77 9.52 16.36
CA ARG A 413 -4.86 10.39 16.80
C ARG A 413 -5.92 9.64 17.60
N LEU A 414 -6.32 8.44 17.17
CA LEU A 414 -7.27 7.61 17.92
C LEU A 414 -6.70 7.10 19.24
N LEU A 415 -5.40 6.75 19.30
CA LEU A 415 -4.72 6.35 20.53
C LEU A 415 -4.65 7.51 21.54
N ASP A 416 -4.27 8.70 21.08
CA ASP A 416 -4.11 9.91 21.90
C ASP A 416 -5.44 10.50 22.38
N ALA A 417 -6.49 10.36 21.56
CA ALA A 417 -7.85 10.77 21.90
C ALA A 417 -8.60 9.75 22.78
N GLY A 418 -8.00 8.60 23.12
CA GLY A 418 -8.65 7.56 23.92
C GLY A 418 -9.74 6.77 23.17
N TRP A 419 -9.77 6.85 21.84
CA TRP A 419 -10.69 6.08 20.98
C TRP A 419 -10.18 4.67 20.70
N ALA A 420 -8.87 4.45 20.77
CA ALA A 420 -8.25 3.13 20.60
C ALA A 420 -7.20 2.84 21.69
N LYS A 421 -7.13 1.61 22.18
CA LYS A 421 -6.06 1.06 23.01
C LYS A 421 -5.14 0.19 22.16
N ARG A 422 -5.74 -0.65 21.29
CA ARG A 422 -5.08 -1.64 20.44
C ARG A 422 -5.50 -1.49 18.98
N VAL A 423 -4.51 -1.34 18.09
CA VAL A 423 -4.69 -1.15 16.65
C VAL A 423 -4.16 -2.39 15.91
N LEU A 424 -4.93 -2.90 14.95
CA LEU A 424 -4.53 -3.96 14.05
C LEU A 424 -4.37 -3.43 12.62
N PHE A 425 -3.15 -3.49 12.08
CA PHE A 425 -2.85 -3.19 10.69
C PHE A 425 -2.71 -4.48 9.88
N LEU A 426 -3.58 -4.66 8.90
CA LEU A 426 -3.64 -5.80 7.99
C LEU A 426 -3.06 -5.45 6.63
N CYS A 427 -2.31 -6.38 6.07
CA CYS A 427 -1.71 -6.24 4.74
C CYS A 427 -1.73 -7.58 3.99
N ASP A 428 -1.62 -7.53 2.66
CA ASP A 428 -1.71 -8.72 1.81
C ASP A 428 -0.46 -9.62 1.93
N ARG A 429 0.74 -9.01 1.95
CA ARG A 429 2.02 -9.72 1.76
C ARG A 429 3.02 -9.48 2.89
N LYS A 430 3.98 -10.40 3.04
CA LYS A 430 5.05 -10.33 4.05
C LYS A 430 5.93 -9.08 3.90
N GLU A 431 6.25 -8.67 2.67
CA GLU A 431 7.01 -7.43 2.40
C GLU A 431 6.28 -6.19 2.87
N LEU A 432 4.99 -6.08 2.55
CA LEU A 432 4.14 -4.98 3.02
C LEU A 432 4.07 -4.95 4.54
N ARG A 433 3.95 -6.12 5.18
CA ARG A 433 3.99 -6.25 6.64
C ARG A 433 5.31 -5.72 7.24
N LYS A 434 6.45 -6.00 6.59
CA LYS A 434 7.78 -5.52 7.01
C LYS A 434 7.88 -4.01 6.88
N GLN A 435 7.44 -3.46 5.74
CA GLN A 435 7.44 -2.01 5.50
C GLN A 435 6.53 -1.26 6.48
N ALA A 436 5.30 -1.74 6.67
CA ALA A 436 4.40 -1.19 7.68
C ALA A 436 5.02 -1.30 9.09
N GLY A 437 5.63 -2.45 9.42
CA GLY A 437 6.37 -2.65 10.67
C GLY A 437 7.45 -1.60 10.92
N ASN A 438 8.28 -1.34 9.92
CA ASN A 438 9.33 -0.32 10.00
C ASN A 438 8.74 1.08 10.13
N ALA A 439 7.73 1.42 9.32
CA ALA A 439 7.10 2.75 9.33
C ALA A 439 6.39 3.04 10.66
N PHE A 440 5.66 2.07 11.23
CA PHE A 440 5.08 2.22 12.56
C PHE A 440 6.18 2.37 13.62
N THR A 441 7.24 1.55 13.59
CA THR A 441 8.34 1.65 14.57
C THR A 441 9.08 3.00 14.49
N GLU A 442 9.21 3.57 13.29
CA GLU A 442 9.84 4.88 13.07
C GLU A 442 8.97 6.03 13.57
N HIS A 443 7.65 5.96 13.33
CA HIS A 443 6.73 7.08 13.55
C HIS A 443 5.90 6.97 14.83
N THR A 444 5.92 5.84 15.55
CA THR A 444 5.26 5.67 16.85
C THR A 444 6.23 5.17 17.92
N LYS A 445 6.02 5.62 19.16
CA LYS A 445 6.72 5.11 20.35
C LYS A 445 5.99 3.93 20.98
N GLU A 446 4.83 3.57 20.44
CA GLU A 446 3.98 2.52 20.98
C GLU A 446 4.57 1.13 20.71
N PRO A 447 4.45 0.17 21.65
CA PRO A 447 4.99 -1.16 21.44
C PRO A 447 4.29 -1.88 20.26
N VAL A 448 5.10 -2.31 19.29
CA VAL A 448 4.65 -2.96 18.04
C VAL A 448 4.86 -4.48 18.10
N HIS A 449 3.84 -5.25 17.73
CA HIS A 449 3.91 -6.70 17.55
C HIS A 449 3.68 -7.11 16.10
N ILE A 450 4.69 -7.73 15.49
CA ILE A 450 4.60 -8.26 14.12
C ILE A 450 4.28 -9.76 14.19
N VAL A 451 3.07 -10.14 13.79
CA VAL A 451 2.58 -11.51 13.87
C VAL A 451 3.47 -12.45 13.08
N GLY A 452 4.06 -13.45 13.75
CA GLY A 452 4.95 -14.45 13.15
C GLY A 452 6.43 -14.05 13.03
N LYS A 453 6.82 -12.85 13.49
CA LYS A 453 8.22 -12.41 13.59
C LYS A 453 8.62 -12.03 15.03
N SER A 454 7.76 -11.31 15.74
CA SER A 454 8.03 -10.92 17.13
C SER A 454 7.91 -12.10 18.10
N ALA A 455 8.65 -12.08 19.21
CA ALA A 455 8.58 -13.11 20.25
C ALA A 455 7.18 -13.17 20.87
N LYS A 456 6.69 -14.37 21.21
CA LYS A 456 5.29 -14.58 21.69
C LYS A 456 4.91 -13.70 22.88
N ASN A 457 5.85 -13.42 23.78
CA ASN A 457 5.60 -12.63 24.99
C ASN A 457 5.39 -11.13 24.71
N THR A 458 5.80 -10.63 23.54
CA THR A 458 5.63 -9.22 23.17
C THR A 458 4.18 -8.86 22.86
N ALA A 459 3.31 -9.85 22.60
CA ALA A 459 1.90 -9.60 22.31
C ALA A 459 1.13 -9.03 23.51
N ALA A 460 1.55 -9.32 24.74
CA ALA A 460 0.84 -8.88 25.94
C ALA A 460 0.97 -7.36 26.20
N SER A 461 2.08 -6.75 25.79
CA SER A 461 2.35 -5.31 25.98
C SER A 461 2.14 -4.49 24.70
N ALA A 462 1.80 -5.12 23.58
CA ALA A 462 1.66 -4.44 22.30
C ALA A 462 0.37 -3.62 22.19
N ARG A 463 0.50 -2.41 21.65
CA ARG A 463 -0.65 -1.55 21.27
C ARG A 463 -0.87 -1.51 19.77
N VAL A 464 0.15 -1.82 18.98
CA VAL A 464 0.04 -1.91 17.51
C VAL A 464 0.38 -3.32 17.06
N PHE A 465 -0.54 -3.97 16.37
CA PHE A 465 -0.39 -5.30 15.79
C PHE A 465 -0.31 -5.18 14.29
N ILE A 466 0.66 -5.85 13.68
CA ILE A 466 0.86 -5.82 12.23
C ILE A 466 0.90 -7.26 11.73
N ALA A 467 -0.04 -7.60 10.86
CA ALA A 467 -0.24 -8.97 10.41
C ALA A 467 -0.58 -9.01 8.91
N THR A 468 -0.29 -10.16 8.29
CA THR A 468 -0.92 -10.48 7.01
C THR A 468 -2.30 -11.08 7.25
N TYR A 469 -3.22 -10.98 6.28
CA TYR A 469 -4.57 -11.58 6.43
C TYR A 469 -4.53 -13.08 6.81
N PRO A 470 -3.77 -13.97 6.12
CA PRO A 470 -3.66 -15.38 6.53
C PRO A 470 -3.02 -15.55 7.92
N GLY A 471 -2.08 -14.67 8.25
CA GLY A 471 -1.37 -14.71 9.53
C GLY A 471 -2.30 -14.45 10.70
N MET A 472 -3.19 -13.47 10.57
CA MET A 472 -4.18 -13.11 11.59
C MET A 472 -5.31 -14.14 11.67
N LEU A 473 -5.85 -14.61 10.54
CA LEU A 473 -6.94 -15.59 10.51
C LEU A 473 -6.61 -16.86 11.33
N ARG A 474 -5.35 -17.32 11.30
CA ARG A 474 -4.90 -18.50 12.05
C ARG A 474 -4.89 -18.31 13.58
N ILE A 475 -4.79 -17.06 14.06
CA ILE A 475 -4.61 -16.76 15.49
C ILE A 475 -5.76 -15.94 16.09
N MET A 476 -6.73 -15.48 15.29
CA MET A 476 -7.82 -14.61 15.73
C MET A 476 -8.57 -15.13 16.96
N ASN A 477 -8.83 -16.45 17.02
CA ASN A 477 -9.55 -17.11 18.13
C ASN A 477 -8.80 -17.11 19.47
N LYS A 478 -7.56 -16.60 19.51
CA LYS A 478 -6.82 -16.39 20.77
C LYS A 478 -7.16 -15.07 21.45
N TYR A 479 -7.83 -14.18 20.72
CA TYR A 479 -8.21 -12.85 21.17
C TYR A 479 -9.74 -12.80 21.30
N ASP A 480 -10.24 -12.05 22.28
CA ASP A 480 -11.68 -11.81 22.39
C ASP A 480 -12.17 -10.88 21.28
N VAL A 481 -13.47 -10.88 21.02
CA VAL A 481 -14.07 -10.08 19.93
C VAL A 481 -13.84 -8.57 20.12
N GLY A 482 -13.72 -8.10 21.37
CA GLY A 482 -13.45 -6.70 21.71
C GLY A 482 -11.97 -6.36 21.84
N HIS A 483 -11.05 -7.24 21.40
CA HIS A 483 -9.63 -7.04 21.62
C HIS A 483 -9.09 -5.81 20.85
N PHE A 484 -9.38 -5.69 19.56
CA PHE A 484 -8.92 -4.56 18.76
C PHE A 484 -9.97 -3.44 18.72
N ASP A 485 -9.52 -2.20 18.85
CA ASP A 485 -10.41 -1.03 18.79
C ASP A 485 -10.41 -0.38 17.40
N LEU A 486 -9.32 -0.57 16.64
CA LEU A 486 -9.16 -0.10 15.27
C LEU A 486 -8.53 -1.19 14.41
N ILE A 487 -9.14 -1.49 13.27
CA ILE A 487 -8.59 -2.33 12.21
C ILE A 487 -8.36 -1.46 10.98
N VAL A 488 -7.13 -1.45 10.48
CA VAL A 488 -6.76 -0.82 9.22
C VAL A 488 -6.43 -1.91 8.22
N ALA A 489 -7.11 -1.90 7.07
CA ALA A 489 -6.95 -2.87 5.99
C ALA A 489 -6.29 -2.22 4.78
N ASP A 490 -5.03 -2.53 4.53
CA ASP A 490 -4.31 -2.06 3.36
C ASP A 490 -4.58 -2.96 2.13
N GLU A 491 -4.68 -2.33 0.94
CA GLU A 491 -5.02 -2.96 -0.35
C GLU A 491 -6.31 -3.81 -0.26
N SER A 492 -7.41 -3.15 0.17
CA SER A 492 -8.67 -3.80 0.56
C SER A 492 -9.47 -4.53 -0.53
N HIS A 493 -9.01 -4.55 -1.77
CA HIS A 493 -9.73 -5.09 -2.94
C HIS A 493 -9.34 -6.51 -3.38
N ARG A 494 -8.20 -7.08 -2.91
CA ARG A 494 -7.63 -8.30 -3.53
C ARG A 494 -8.14 -9.65 -2.99
N SER A 495 -8.67 -9.72 -1.77
CA SER A 495 -8.92 -11.03 -1.11
C SER A 495 -9.77 -10.99 0.17
N ILE A 496 -10.24 -9.80 0.58
CA ILE A 496 -11.06 -9.66 1.79
C ILE A 496 -12.44 -10.33 1.61
N TYR A 497 -13.03 -10.24 0.43
CA TYR A 497 -14.46 -10.57 0.22
C TYR A 497 -14.84 -12.03 0.45
N ASN A 498 -13.98 -12.99 0.09
CA ASN A 498 -14.33 -14.41 0.14
C ASN A 498 -13.54 -15.26 1.15
N ILE A 499 -12.32 -14.85 1.54
CA ILE A 499 -11.45 -15.68 2.41
C ILE A 499 -11.19 -15.03 3.77
N TYR A 500 -11.08 -13.70 3.83
CA TYR A 500 -10.62 -13.00 5.04
C TYR A 500 -11.66 -12.09 5.71
N GLY A 501 -12.88 -12.00 5.15
CA GLY A 501 -13.98 -11.22 5.69
C GLY A 501 -14.36 -11.61 7.12
N ASP A 502 -14.08 -12.85 7.51
CA ASP A 502 -14.31 -13.36 8.87
C ASP A 502 -13.53 -12.58 9.93
N ILE A 503 -12.37 -12.01 9.59
CA ILE A 503 -11.57 -11.19 10.51
C ILE A 503 -12.35 -9.92 10.91
N PHE A 504 -12.98 -9.27 9.94
CA PHE A 504 -13.78 -8.05 10.14
C PHE A 504 -15.13 -8.35 10.80
N LYS A 505 -15.70 -9.53 10.57
CA LYS A 505 -16.93 -9.96 11.25
C LYS A 505 -16.69 -10.33 12.71
N TYR A 506 -15.55 -10.95 13.01
CA TYR A 506 -15.23 -11.45 14.35
C TYR A 506 -14.86 -10.33 15.34
N PHE A 507 -14.02 -9.38 14.92
CA PHE A 507 -13.58 -8.29 15.80
C PHE A 507 -14.53 -7.11 15.75
N ASP A 508 -15.03 -6.69 16.90
CA ASP A 508 -15.90 -5.52 17.03
C ASP A 508 -15.06 -4.23 17.20
N ALA A 509 -14.50 -3.77 16.08
CA ALA A 509 -13.60 -2.61 16.01
C ALA A 509 -14.14 -1.50 15.11
N LEU A 510 -13.51 -0.32 15.18
CA LEU A 510 -13.57 0.65 14.09
C LEU A 510 -12.76 0.12 12.89
N GLU A 511 -13.25 0.26 11.67
CA GLU A 511 -12.64 -0.31 10.47
C GLU A 511 -12.30 0.78 9.45
N VAL A 512 -11.09 0.74 8.91
CA VAL A 512 -10.62 1.65 7.86
C VAL A 512 -10.03 0.84 6.72
N GLY A 513 -10.66 0.93 5.54
CA GLY A 513 -10.13 0.39 4.30
C GLY A 513 -9.24 1.41 3.60
N LEU A 514 -8.06 1.00 3.16
CA LEU A 514 -7.20 1.77 2.28
C LEU A 514 -7.15 1.09 0.91
N THR A 515 -7.28 1.88 -0.14
CA THR A 515 -7.06 1.39 -1.51
C THR A 515 -6.42 2.45 -2.40
N ALA A 516 -5.68 1.97 -3.39
CA ALA A 516 -5.15 2.76 -4.49
C ALA A 516 -6.02 2.73 -5.76
N THR A 517 -7.02 1.86 -5.81
CA THR A 517 -7.87 1.69 -6.99
C THR A 517 -8.78 2.90 -7.16
N PRO A 518 -8.88 3.48 -8.38
CA PRO A 518 -9.81 4.56 -8.66
C PRO A 518 -11.23 4.21 -8.20
N VAL A 519 -11.97 5.21 -7.74
CA VAL A 519 -13.31 5.06 -7.15
C VAL A 519 -14.28 4.34 -8.09
N GLU A 520 -14.14 4.55 -9.40
CA GLU A 520 -14.97 3.93 -10.42
C GLU A 520 -14.83 2.41 -10.47
N MET A 521 -13.69 1.88 -10.03
CA MET A 521 -13.34 0.46 -10.02
C MET A 521 -13.53 -0.20 -8.65
N VAL A 522 -13.91 0.59 -7.64
CA VAL A 522 -14.25 0.05 -6.32
C VAL A 522 -15.56 -0.71 -6.45
N SER A 523 -15.54 -2.02 -6.15
CA SER A 523 -16.73 -2.86 -6.25
C SER A 523 -17.82 -2.44 -5.26
N ARG A 524 -19.09 -2.74 -5.57
CA ARG A 524 -20.19 -2.54 -4.61
C ARG A 524 -19.92 -3.28 -3.29
N SER A 525 -19.42 -4.51 -3.38
CA SER A 525 -18.97 -5.33 -2.25
C SER A 525 -17.97 -4.59 -1.34
N THR A 526 -17.05 -3.82 -1.93
CA THR A 526 -16.07 -3.01 -1.19
C THR A 526 -16.73 -1.86 -0.45
N CYS A 527 -17.62 -1.14 -1.13
CA CYS A 527 -18.40 -0.07 -0.53
C CYS A 527 -19.29 -0.58 0.60
N ASP A 528 -19.96 -1.72 0.41
CA ASP A 528 -20.83 -2.36 1.40
C ASP A 528 -20.05 -2.78 2.65
N LEU A 529 -18.86 -3.39 2.47
CA LEU A 529 -17.99 -3.82 3.56
C LEU A 529 -17.63 -2.67 4.50
N PHE A 530 -17.28 -1.51 3.93
CA PHE A 530 -16.93 -0.29 4.68
C PHE A 530 -18.11 0.67 4.85
N SER A 531 -19.33 0.21 4.54
CA SER A 531 -20.60 0.91 4.69
C SER A 531 -20.60 2.32 4.07
N CYS A 532 -19.98 2.51 2.91
CA CYS A 532 -20.04 3.75 2.14
C CYS A 532 -20.95 3.58 0.92
N ASP A 533 -21.50 4.70 0.42
CA ASP A 533 -22.32 4.65 -0.78
C ASP A 533 -21.44 4.30 -2.00
N TYR A 534 -22.05 3.63 -2.98
CA TYR A 534 -21.35 3.21 -4.19
C TYR A 534 -20.74 4.43 -4.91
N LYS A 535 -19.44 4.34 -5.22
CA LYS A 535 -18.62 5.43 -5.79
C LYS A 535 -18.45 6.69 -4.91
N MET A 536 -18.76 6.59 -3.61
CA MET A 536 -18.64 7.70 -2.66
C MET A 536 -17.85 7.24 -1.43
N PRO A 537 -16.53 7.03 -1.55
CA PRO A 537 -15.68 6.68 -0.41
C PRO A 537 -15.67 7.82 0.61
N THR A 538 -15.29 7.52 1.86
CA THR A 538 -15.15 8.53 2.92
C THR A 538 -14.15 9.62 2.56
N ALA A 539 -13.05 9.25 1.89
CA ALA A 539 -12.11 10.20 1.33
C ALA A 539 -11.58 9.68 -0.02
N ASN A 540 -11.44 10.60 -0.98
CA ASN A 540 -10.88 10.32 -2.29
C ASN A 540 -9.77 11.34 -2.60
N TYR A 541 -8.61 10.85 -3.05
CA TYR A 541 -7.53 11.66 -3.58
C TYR A 541 -6.92 10.97 -4.80
N PRO A 542 -7.45 11.27 -6.01
CA PRO A 542 -7.08 10.60 -7.24
C PRO A 542 -5.69 11.04 -7.75
N LEU A 543 -5.20 10.40 -8.82
CA LEU A 543 -3.84 10.63 -9.33
C LEU A 543 -3.70 12.01 -9.95
N GLU A 544 -4.74 12.48 -10.64
CA GLU A 544 -4.80 13.75 -11.34
C GLU A 544 -4.63 14.92 -10.36
N ASP A 545 -5.41 14.91 -9.27
CA ASP A 545 -5.29 15.88 -8.18
C ASP A 545 -3.89 15.85 -7.56
N ALA A 546 -3.31 14.66 -7.39
CA ALA A 546 -1.99 14.49 -6.82
C ALA A 546 -0.87 15.06 -7.70
N ILE A 547 -1.00 14.94 -9.02
CA ILE A 547 -0.07 15.53 -10.00
C ILE A 547 -0.25 17.06 -10.06
N GLU A 548 -1.49 17.54 -10.15
CA GLU A 548 -1.78 18.98 -10.25
C GLU A 548 -1.23 19.76 -9.04
N GLN A 549 -1.42 19.18 -7.85
CA GLN A 549 -0.95 19.72 -6.59
C GLN A 549 0.55 19.44 -6.33
N GLY A 550 1.30 18.89 -7.29
CA GLY A 550 2.75 18.67 -7.15
C GLY A 550 3.14 17.62 -6.10
N ASN A 551 2.22 16.76 -5.68
CA ASN A 551 2.46 15.70 -4.71
C ASN A 551 2.97 14.41 -5.37
N LEU A 552 2.77 14.26 -6.68
CA LEU A 552 3.28 13.20 -7.54
C LEU A 552 3.79 13.80 -8.85
N VAL A 553 4.67 13.07 -9.55
CA VAL A 553 5.15 13.45 -10.89
C VAL A 553 4.26 12.84 -11.98
N PRO A 554 4.03 13.55 -13.09
CA PRO A 554 3.32 13.02 -14.25
C PRO A 554 4.11 11.91 -14.95
N TYR A 555 3.40 11.14 -15.78
CA TYR A 555 3.97 10.15 -16.69
C TYR A 555 3.81 10.58 -18.14
N LYS A 556 4.70 10.10 -19.00
CA LYS A 556 4.62 10.24 -20.46
C LYS A 556 4.81 8.89 -21.12
N ILE A 557 4.23 8.72 -22.30
CA ILE A 557 4.22 7.43 -23.00
C ILE A 557 5.16 7.43 -24.19
N VAL A 558 5.89 6.32 -24.31
CA VAL A 558 6.71 6.01 -25.47
C VAL A 558 6.09 4.78 -26.16
N SER A 559 5.20 5.04 -27.13
CA SER A 559 4.40 4.05 -27.84
C SER A 559 5.13 3.49 -29.07
N TYR A 560 6.18 2.68 -28.85
CA TYR A 560 6.83 1.93 -29.94
C TYR A 560 6.31 0.49 -29.98
N THR A 561 5.34 0.28 -30.87
CA THR A 561 4.79 -1.04 -31.16
C THR A 561 5.19 -1.45 -32.58
N THR A 562 5.68 -2.67 -32.77
CA THR A 562 5.71 -3.24 -34.12
C THR A 562 4.28 -3.51 -34.57
N GLN A 563 3.99 -3.38 -35.87
CA GLN A 563 2.65 -3.61 -36.41
C GLN A 563 2.07 -4.98 -35.99
N PHE A 564 2.95 -5.98 -35.84
CA PHE A 564 2.64 -7.33 -35.33
C PHE A 564 2.07 -7.36 -33.89
N LEU A 565 2.58 -6.51 -32.99
CA LEU A 565 2.11 -6.46 -31.59
C LEU A 565 0.78 -5.70 -31.44
N ARG A 566 0.45 -4.78 -32.37
CA ARG A 566 -0.85 -4.06 -32.40
C ARG A 566 -1.98 -4.92 -32.94
N GLU A 567 -1.72 -5.72 -33.97
CA GLU A 567 -2.74 -6.55 -34.64
C GLU A 567 -3.21 -7.75 -33.79
N GLY A 568 -2.45 -8.14 -32.76
CA GLY A 568 -2.71 -9.30 -31.90
C GLY A 568 -3.70 -9.09 -30.76
N ILE A 569 -4.20 -7.86 -30.53
CA ILE A 569 -5.15 -7.57 -29.44
C ILE A 569 -6.51 -7.23 -30.05
N LYS A 570 -7.32 -8.26 -30.31
CA LYS A 570 -8.73 -8.04 -30.64
C LYS A 570 -9.54 -7.78 -29.37
N LYS A 571 -10.38 -6.73 -29.39
CA LYS A 571 -11.35 -6.35 -28.34
C LYS A 571 -12.40 -7.46 -28.16
N ASP A 572 -12.13 -8.42 -27.29
CA ASP A 572 -13.19 -9.20 -26.63
C ASP A 572 -13.44 -8.58 -25.26
N ASN A 573 -14.47 -7.72 -25.20
CA ASN A 573 -14.77 -6.90 -24.03
C ASN A 573 -15.43 -7.74 -22.92
N LEU A 574 -14.72 -7.93 -21.81
CA LEU A 574 -15.37 -8.02 -20.50
C LEU A 574 -15.62 -6.59 -20.02
N THR A 575 -16.83 -6.28 -19.58
CA THR A 575 -17.13 -4.99 -18.92
C THR A 575 -16.34 -4.87 -17.61
N ASP A 576 -16.08 -3.65 -17.15
CA ASP A 576 -15.41 -3.39 -15.87
C ASP A 576 -16.06 -4.18 -14.71
N GLU A 577 -17.39 -4.32 -14.73
CA GLU A 577 -18.15 -5.11 -13.76
C GLU A 577 -17.87 -6.62 -13.86
N GLN A 578 -17.70 -7.17 -15.07
CA GLN A 578 -17.38 -8.59 -15.27
C GLN A 578 -15.93 -8.91 -14.88
N ILE A 579 -14.98 -7.99 -15.13
CA ILE A 579 -13.59 -8.15 -14.69
C ILE A 579 -13.54 -8.15 -13.15
N ALA A 580 -14.23 -7.21 -12.51
CA ALA A 580 -14.35 -7.17 -11.06
C ALA A 580 -14.98 -8.46 -10.49
N GLN A 581 -16.01 -9.02 -11.16
CA GLN A 581 -16.63 -10.28 -10.73
C GLN A 581 -15.71 -11.51 -10.87
N LEU A 582 -14.88 -11.57 -11.92
CA LEU A 582 -13.92 -12.66 -12.10
C LEU A 582 -12.82 -12.59 -11.03
N GLU A 583 -12.35 -11.37 -10.73
CA GLU A 583 -11.43 -11.11 -9.62
C GLU A 583 -12.08 -11.45 -8.27
N GLU A 584 -13.36 -11.14 -8.06
CA GLU A 584 -14.12 -11.53 -6.86
C GLU A 584 -14.17 -13.05 -6.66
N GLN A 585 -14.23 -13.82 -7.74
CA GLN A 585 -14.18 -15.29 -7.69
C GLN A 585 -12.77 -15.85 -7.44
N GLY A 586 -11.76 -14.98 -7.26
CA GLY A 586 -10.36 -15.37 -7.08
C GLY A 586 -9.69 -15.84 -8.37
N ILE A 587 -10.29 -15.54 -9.52
CA ILE A 587 -9.80 -15.90 -10.85
C ILE A 587 -9.03 -14.69 -11.38
N ASP A 588 -7.73 -14.81 -11.61
CA ASP A 588 -6.95 -13.70 -12.20
C ASP A 588 -7.40 -13.49 -13.66
N PRO A 589 -7.94 -12.32 -14.04
CA PRO A 589 -8.33 -12.05 -15.41
C PRO A 589 -7.16 -12.16 -16.39
N ASN A 590 -5.93 -11.99 -15.92
CA ASN A 590 -4.72 -12.17 -16.74
C ASN A 590 -4.42 -13.66 -17.01
N GLU A 591 -5.01 -14.60 -16.26
CA GLU A 591 -4.88 -16.06 -16.48
C GLU A 591 -6.00 -16.62 -17.36
N LEU A 592 -7.11 -15.88 -17.52
CA LEU A 592 -8.19 -16.23 -18.45
C LEU A 592 -7.75 -15.87 -19.87
N ASP A 593 -7.40 -16.88 -20.67
CA ASP A 593 -6.94 -16.68 -22.03
C ASP A 593 -7.66 -17.59 -23.02
N PHE A 594 -8.41 -16.99 -23.96
CA PHE A 594 -9.04 -17.67 -25.08
C PHE A 594 -8.13 -17.70 -26.33
N ASP A 595 -7.01 -16.95 -26.36
CA ASP A 595 -6.09 -16.84 -27.51
C ASP A 595 -4.59 -17.00 -27.14
N ALA A 596 -4.30 -17.90 -26.18
CA ALA A 596 -2.99 -18.06 -25.54
C ALA A 596 -1.79 -18.33 -26.48
N LYS A 597 -2.01 -18.89 -27.67
CA LYS A 597 -0.92 -19.36 -28.54
C LYS A 597 -0.13 -18.22 -29.21
N GLN A 598 -0.82 -17.21 -29.75
CA GLN A 598 -0.16 -16.12 -30.49
C GLN A 598 0.61 -15.19 -29.54
N ILE A 599 0.04 -14.90 -28.36
CA ILE A 599 0.70 -14.12 -27.30
C ILE A 599 1.91 -14.88 -26.75
N ASP A 600 1.81 -16.20 -26.55
CA ASP A 600 2.96 -17.02 -26.13
C ASP A 600 4.10 -17.03 -27.14
N GLU A 601 3.80 -17.13 -28.43
CA GLU A 601 4.80 -17.11 -29.51
C GLU A 601 5.48 -15.74 -29.60
N ALA A 602 4.71 -14.64 -29.51
CA ALA A 602 5.25 -13.28 -29.50
C ALA A 602 6.14 -13.00 -28.28
N ILE A 603 5.73 -13.44 -27.08
CA ILE A 603 6.51 -13.27 -25.84
C ILE A 603 7.76 -14.15 -25.84
N LYS A 604 7.73 -15.33 -26.47
CA LYS A 604 8.90 -16.20 -26.62
C LYS A 604 9.83 -15.73 -27.74
N ASN A 605 9.38 -14.84 -28.62
CA ASN A 605 10.18 -14.33 -29.70
C ASN A 605 11.36 -13.51 -29.16
N LYS A 606 12.58 -14.03 -29.35
CA LYS A 606 13.81 -13.38 -28.89
C LYS A 606 14.01 -12.01 -29.53
N ASP A 607 13.64 -11.84 -30.80
CA ASP A 607 13.84 -10.58 -31.52
C ASP A 607 12.89 -9.48 -31.02
N THR A 608 11.67 -9.86 -30.63
CA THR A 608 10.73 -8.92 -29.99
C THR A 608 11.27 -8.44 -28.64
N ASN A 609 11.75 -9.35 -27.79
CA ASN A 609 12.34 -8.98 -26.50
C ASN A 609 13.63 -8.16 -26.65
N ARG A 610 14.48 -8.48 -27.65
CA ARG A 610 15.66 -7.66 -27.97
C ARG A 610 15.29 -6.24 -28.35
N LEU A 611 14.20 -6.06 -29.11
CA LEU A 611 13.69 -4.73 -29.48
C LEU A 611 13.17 -3.96 -28.25
N ILE A 612 12.42 -4.62 -27.37
CA ILE A 612 11.94 -4.02 -26.11
C ILE A 612 13.12 -3.50 -25.27
N LEU A 613 14.15 -4.33 -25.07
CA LEU A 613 15.35 -3.95 -24.31
C LEU A 613 16.13 -2.82 -25.00
N ARG A 614 16.24 -2.85 -26.34
CA ARG A 614 16.90 -1.80 -27.12
C ARG A 614 16.19 -0.45 -26.98
N ASN A 615 14.86 -0.45 -27.10
CA ASN A 615 14.05 0.76 -26.94
C ASN A 615 14.27 1.41 -25.58
N LEU A 616 14.28 0.61 -24.51
CA LEU A 616 14.62 1.09 -23.17
C LEU A 616 16.02 1.71 -23.12
N MET A 617 17.03 1.03 -23.65
CA MET A 617 18.43 1.49 -23.57
C MET A 617 18.71 2.74 -24.41
N GLU A 618 18.03 2.90 -25.55
CA GLU A 618 18.23 4.03 -26.46
C GLU A 618 17.43 5.28 -26.04
N LYS A 619 16.21 5.09 -25.51
CA LYS A 619 15.24 6.17 -25.27
C LYS A 619 14.83 6.36 -23.81
N GLY A 620 15.26 5.48 -22.91
CA GLY A 620 15.00 5.62 -21.48
C GLY A 620 15.56 6.92 -20.92
N LEU A 621 14.87 7.49 -19.92
CA LEU A 621 15.44 8.58 -19.13
C LEU A 621 16.74 8.10 -18.50
N ARG A 622 17.78 8.90 -18.66
CA ARG A 622 19.15 8.59 -18.23
C ARG A 622 19.42 9.13 -16.83
N ASP A 623 20.49 8.66 -16.22
CA ASP A 623 20.94 9.13 -14.91
C ASP A 623 21.57 10.53 -14.97
N LYS A 624 22.04 11.03 -13.81
CA LYS A 624 22.65 12.36 -13.67
C LYS A 624 23.79 12.65 -14.67
N ASP A 625 24.48 11.62 -15.14
CA ASP A 625 25.61 11.74 -16.05
C ASP A 625 25.17 11.65 -17.53
N GLY A 626 23.90 11.33 -17.77
CA GLY A 626 23.32 11.19 -19.11
C GLY A 626 23.88 9.99 -19.88
N GLN A 627 24.58 9.06 -19.22
CA GLN A 627 25.18 7.90 -19.90
C GLN A 627 24.31 6.67 -19.74
N LEU A 628 24.02 6.26 -18.50
CA LEU A 628 23.29 5.02 -18.22
C LEU A 628 21.79 5.31 -18.07
N PRO A 629 20.90 4.34 -18.35
CA PRO A 629 19.49 4.48 -17.99
C PRO A 629 19.34 4.69 -16.47
N GLY A 630 18.37 5.51 -16.10
CA GLY A 630 17.91 5.61 -14.72
C GLY A 630 17.23 4.32 -14.26
N LYS A 631 16.88 4.24 -12.98
CA LYS A 631 16.28 3.02 -12.40
C LYS A 631 15.00 2.63 -13.13
N THR A 632 14.94 1.37 -13.53
CA THR A 632 13.91 0.84 -14.42
C THR A 632 13.27 -0.42 -13.86
N ILE A 633 11.95 -0.51 -13.98
CA ILE A 633 11.19 -1.73 -13.68
C ILE A 633 10.62 -2.28 -14.99
N VAL A 634 10.90 -3.55 -15.27
CA VAL A 634 10.39 -4.26 -16.44
C VAL A 634 9.39 -5.31 -15.99
N PHE A 635 8.14 -5.20 -16.45
CA PHE A 635 7.06 -6.07 -16.04
C PHE A 635 6.90 -7.22 -17.02
N ALA A 636 7.38 -8.40 -16.61
CA ALA A 636 7.33 -9.63 -17.41
C ALA A 636 6.07 -10.46 -17.10
N ARG A 637 5.65 -11.27 -18.08
CA ARG A 637 4.45 -12.12 -18.00
C ARG A 637 4.59 -13.25 -16.97
N ASN A 638 5.72 -13.95 -16.99
CA ASN A 638 5.99 -15.09 -16.11
C ASN A 638 7.50 -15.19 -15.86
N ILE A 639 7.90 -16.10 -14.95
CA ILE A 639 9.30 -16.26 -14.54
C ILE A 639 10.20 -16.61 -15.73
N ALA A 640 9.77 -17.52 -16.61
CA ALA A 640 10.55 -17.91 -17.78
C ALA A 640 10.78 -16.74 -18.75
N HIS A 641 9.77 -15.87 -18.93
CA HIS A 641 9.92 -14.66 -19.72
C HIS A 641 10.88 -13.66 -19.05
N ALA A 642 10.78 -13.49 -17.74
CA ALA A 642 11.69 -12.60 -17.00
C ALA A 642 13.15 -13.07 -17.11
N GLU A 643 13.40 -14.37 -16.95
CA GLU A 643 14.71 -15.00 -17.14
C GLU A 643 15.21 -14.84 -18.58
N LEU A 644 14.35 -15.05 -19.58
CA LEU A 644 14.68 -14.83 -20.99
C LEU A 644 15.11 -13.38 -21.24
N MET A 645 14.40 -12.40 -20.70
CA MET A 645 14.72 -10.99 -20.84
C MET A 645 16.07 -10.64 -20.19
N ALA A 646 16.34 -11.15 -18.99
CA ALA A 646 17.63 -10.93 -18.32
C ALA A 646 18.80 -11.63 -19.05
N GLN A 647 18.56 -12.83 -19.60
CA GLN A 647 19.53 -13.53 -20.44
C GLN A 647 19.82 -12.73 -21.72
N LEU A 648 18.78 -12.31 -22.45
CA LEU A 648 18.94 -11.50 -23.66
C LEU A 648 19.62 -10.18 -23.36
N PHE A 649 19.32 -9.54 -22.23
CA PHE A 649 20.05 -8.34 -21.81
C PHE A 649 21.55 -8.61 -21.65
N SER A 650 21.92 -9.72 -21.01
CA SER A 650 23.31 -10.12 -20.81
C SER A 650 24.02 -10.46 -22.13
N GLU A 651 23.29 -11.04 -23.10
CA GLU A 651 23.79 -11.31 -24.45
C GLU A 651 23.99 -10.02 -25.27
N LEU A 652 23.09 -9.04 -25.13
CA LEU A 652 23.11 -7.77 -25.88
C LEU A 652 24.12 -6.77 -25.33
N TYR A 653 24.29 -6.74 -24.01
CA TYR A 653 25.06 -5.73 -23.30
C TYR A 653 26.03 -6.35 -22.25
N PRO A 654 26.94 -7.26 -22.66
CA PRO A 654 27.85 -7.95 -21.75
C PRO A 654 28.75 -7.00 -20.95
N GLN A 655 28.99 -5.80 -21.46
CA GLN A 655 29.87 -4.79 -20.85
C GLN A 655 29.36 -4.24 -19.51
N HIS A 656 28.05 -4.31 -19.20
CA HIS A 656 27.47 -3.73 -17.98
C HIS A 656 27.56 -4.66 -16.76
N GLY A 657 28.08 -5.88 -16.95
CA GLY A 657 28.22 -6.86 -15.88
C GLY A 657 26.90 -7.49 -15.45
N ALA A 658 27.00 -8.58 -14.69
CA ALA A 658 25.83 -9.40 -14.37
C ALA A 658 24.82 -8.68 -13.45
N ASN A 659 25.27 -7.77 -12.56
CA ASN A 659 24.38 -7.17 -11.56
C ASN A 659 23.48 -6.05 -12.09
N PHE A 660 23.74 -5.54 -13.30
CA PHE A 660 23.01 -4.39 -13.84
C PHE A 660 21.53 -4.69 -14.09
N CYS A 661 21.23 -5.90 -14.60
CA CYS A 661 19.88 -6.38 -14.88
C CYS A 661 19.62 -7.67 -14.10
N ARG A 662 18.63 -7.66 -13.20
CA ARG A 662 18.30 -8.81 -12.35
C ARG A 662 16.82 -9.14 -12.37
N VAL A 663 16.52 -10.43 -12.26
CA VAL A 663 15.15 -10.94 -12.12
C VAL A 663 14.74 -10.95 -10.65
N ILE A 664 13.58 -10.41 -10.34
CA ILE A 664 13.00 -10.38 -8.98
C ILE A 664 11.60 -11.00 -9.00
N HIS A 665 11.50 -12.23 -8.47
CA HIS A 665 10.24 -12.98 -8.39
C HIS A 665 10.10 -13.77 -7.07
N SER A 666 8.87 -14.18 -6.74
CA SER A 666 8.51 -14.76 -5.44
C SER A 666 9.18 -16.10 -5.12
N LYS A 667 9.56 -16.90 -6.13
CA LYS A 667 10.25 -18.19 -5.95
C LYS A 667 11.73 -18.07 -5.58
N TYR A 668 12.30 -16.86 -5.60
CA TYR A 668 13.71 -16.66 -5.30
C TYR A 668 13.90 -16.46 -3.79
N GLU A 669 14.66 -17.34 -3.13
CA GLU A 669 14.79 -17.34 -1.66
C GLU A 669 15.35 -16.02 -1.10
N ARG A 670 16.19 -15.31 -1.87
CA ARG A 670 16.81 -14.04 -1.49
C ARG A 670 16.21 -12.85 -2.25
N ALA A 671 14.93 -12.93 -2.63
CA ALA A 671 14.26 -11.85 -3.37
C ALA A 671 14.27 -10.52 -2.60
N GLU A 672 14.17 -10.57 -1.26
CA GLU A 672 14.26 -9.40 -0.39
C GLU A 672 15.60 -8.65 -0.57
N GLU A 673 16.71 -9.38 -0.64
CA GLU A 673 18.04 -8.77 -0.78
C GLU A 673 18.20 -8.07 -2.14
N LEU A 674 17.65 -8.63 -3.21
CA LEU A 674 17.66 -8.01 -4.53
C LEU A 674 16.78 -6.75 -4.58
N ILE A 675 15.68 -6.73 -3.83
CA ILE A 675 14.82 -5.54 -3.70
C ILE A 675 15.55 -4.45 -2.94
N ASP A 676 16.26 -4.80 -1.87
CA ASP A 676 17.06 -3.86 -1.10
C ASP A 676 18.27 -3.35 -1.92
N ASP A 677 18.91 -4.20 -2.73
CA ASP A 677 19.95 -3.80 -3.69
C ASP A 677 19.39 -2.84 -4.75
N PHE A 678 18.23 -3.13 -5.34
CA PHE A 678 17.55 -2.22 -6.28
C PHE A 678 17.16 -0.87 -5.66
N LYS A 679 16.92 -0.82 -4.35
CA LYS A 679 16.68 0.44 -3.62
C LYS A 679 17.96 1.22 -3.36
N SER A 680 19.11 0.56 -3.26
CA SER A 680 20.40 1.22 -2.98
C SER A 680 20.77 2.22 -4.07
N SER A 681 21.37 3.35 -3.68
CA SER A 681 21.92 4.35 -4.61
C SER A 681 23.39 4.05 -5.00
N ASP A 682 23.92 2.88 -4.61
CA ASP A 682 25.28 2.45 -4.92
C ASP A 682 25.48 2.24 -6.43
N GLU A 683 26.68 2.54 -6.94
CA GLU A 683 26.98 2.46 -8.39
C GLU A 683 26.93 1.02 -8.96
N ASN A 684 27.11 0.01 -8.11
CA ASN A 684 27.07 -1.42 -8.48
C ASN A 684 25.70 -2.09 -8.20
N SER A 685 24.70 -1.31 -7.77
CA SER A 685 23.35 -1.81 -7.49
C SER A 685 22.60 -2.24 -8.75
N VAL A 686 21.52 -3.00 -8.56
CA VAL A 686 20.59 -3.33 -9.64
C VAL A 686 20.00 -2.03 -10.21
N ARG A 687 20.13 -1.83 -11.53
CA ARG A 687 19.52 -0.68 -12.23
C ARG A 687 18.25 -1.05 -12.99
N ILE A 688 18.21 -2.24 -13.57
CA ILE A 688 17.06 -2.78 -14.28
C ILE A 688 16.55 -4.00 -13.52
N ALA A 689 15.36 -3.88 -12.95
CA ALA A 689 14.71 -4.99 -12.26
C ALA A 689 13.61 -5.58 -13.14
N VAL A 690 13.77 -6.83 -13.58
CA VAL A 690 12.74 -7.57 -14.33
C VAL A 690 11.89 -8.34 -13.33
N SER A 691 10.60 -8.01 -13.22
CA SER A 691 9.73 -8.58 -12.20
C SER A 691 8.50 -9.28 -12.74
N VAL A 692 8.04 -10.25 -11.94
CA VAL A 692 6.78 -10.97 -12.09
C VAL A 692 6.02 -10.82 -10.77
N ASP A 693 4.98 -9.98 -10.77
CA ASP A 693 4.03 -9.72 -9.67
C ASP A 693 4.63 -9.18 -8.34
N MET A 694 5.95 -9.22 -8.15
CA MET A 694 6.61 -8.76 -6.93
C MET A 694 6.77 -7.25 -6.88
N LEU A 695 7.23 -6.63 -7.97
CA LEU A 695 7.39 -5.17 -8.05
C LEU A 695 6.08 -4.45 -8.47
N ASP A 696 5.05 -5.18 -8.89
CA ASP A 696 3.75 -4.65 -9.32
C ASP A 696 3.03 -3.93 -8.17
N THR A 697 3.27 -4.33 -6.91
CA THR A 697 2.65 -3.72 -5.73
C THR A 697 3.63 -3.53 -4.57
N GLY A 698 3.45 -2.43 -3.82
CA GLY A 698 4.00 -2.33 -2.47
C GLY A 698 5.49 -2.05 -2.35
N ILE A 699 6.21 -1.74 -3.43
CA ILE A 699 7.63 -1.36 -3.35
C ILE A 699 7.82 0.14 -3.57
N ASP A 700 8.74 0.71 -2.79
CA ASP A 700 9.06 2.14 -2.74
C ASP A 700 10.48 2.40 -3.27
N VAL A 701 10.55 2.97 -4.48
CA VAL A 701 11.79 3.36 -5.17
C VAL A 701 11.54 4.72 -5.86
N PRO A 702 11.74 5.86 -5.15
CA PRO A 702 11.48 7.18 -5.70
C PRO A 702 12.30 7.52 -6.96
N GLU A 703 13.52 6.99 -7.03
CA GLU A 703 14.48 7.16 -8.13
C GLU A 703 14.06 6.46 -9.45
N CYS A 704 12.99 5.65 -9.45
CA CYS A 704 12.53 4.95 -10.66
C CYS A 704 11.96 5.94 -11.68
N VAL A 705 12.53 5.96 -12.89
CA VAL A 705 12.19 6.91 -13.97
C VAL A 705 11.70 6.24 -15.25
N ASN A 706 11.84 4.92 -15.37
CA ASN A 706 11.35 4.17 -16.53
C ASN A 706 10.54 2.94 -16.08
N LEU A 707 9.37 2.76 -16.66
CA LEU A 707 8.54 1.56 -16.52
C LEU A 707 8.36 0.90 -17.89
N VAL A 708 8.58 -0.41 -17.99
CA VAL A 708 8.46 -1.14 -19.25
C VAL A 708 7.37 -2.20 -19.16
N PHE A 709 6.29 -2.03 -19.92
CA PHE A 709 5.20 -2.99 -20.01
C PHE A 709 5.50 -4.01 -21.11
N ALA A 710 6.16 -5.11 -20.72
CA ALA A 710 6.53 -6.21 -21.61
C ALA A 710 5.47 -7.32 -21.63
N LYS A 711 4.24 -7.05 -21.19
CA LYS A 711 3.10 -7.98 -21.20
C LYS A 711 1.79 -7.23 -21.44
N PRO A 712 0.76 -7.91 -21.98
CA PRO A 712 -0.60 -7.39 -21.91
C PRO A 712 -1.09 -7.42 -20.47
N ILE A 713 -1.82 -6.37 -20.07
CA ILE A 713 -2.39 -6.17 -18.74
C ILE A 713 -3.90 -6.11 -18.90
N LYS A 714 -4.62 -7.10 -18.37
CA LYS A 714 -6.09 -7.17 -18.45
C LYS A 714 -6.78 -6.57 -17.23
N SER A 715 -6.09 -6.58 -16.07
CA SER A 715 -6.60 -5.99 -14.83
C SER A 715 -6.26 -4.50 -14.76
N LYS A 716 -7.29 -3.64 -14.83
CA LYS A 716 -7.17 -2.18 -14.71
C LYS A 716 -6.60 -1.76 -13.34
N VAL A 717 -6.84 -2.55 -12.30
CA VAL A 717 -6.26 -2.37 -10.97
C VAL A 717 -4.74 -2.56 -10.98
N LYS A 718 -4.25 -3.68 -11.54
CA LYS A 718 -2.80 -3.93 -11.64
C LYS A 718 -2.13 -2.86 -12.51
N PHE A 719 -2.78 -2.45 -13.60
CA PHE A 719 -2.32 -1.37 -14.47
C PHE A 719 -1.99 -0.09 -13.69
N TRP A 720 -2.95 0.44 -12.91
CA TRP A 720 -2.73 1.63 -12.09
C TRP A 720 -1.71 1.43 -10.96
N GLN A 721 -1.63 0.23 -10.38
CA GLN A 721 -0.61 -0.11 -9.38
C GLN A 721 0.82 -0.12 -9.95
N MET A 722 0.98 -0.55 -11.21
CA MET A 722 2.24 -0.55 -11.95
C MET A 722 2.66 0.88 -12.31
N ILE A 723 1.75 1.70 -12.85
CA ILE A 723 2.01 3.14 -13.12
C ILE A 723 2.46 3.86 -11.85
N GLY A 724 1.79 3.59 -10.73
CA GLY A 724 2.11 4.15 -9.42
C GLY A 724 3.54 3.87 -8.91
N ARG A 725 4.32 3.00 -9.55
CA ARG A 725 5.74 2.81 -9.20
C ARG A 725 6.61 3.98 -9.63
N GLY A 726 6.25 4.68 -10.70
CA GLY A 726 7.01 5.81 -11.25
C GLY A 726 6.58 7.18 -10.74
N THR A 727 5.41 7.33 -10.12
CA THR A 727 4.79 8.64 -9.78
C THR A 727 5.45 9.40 -8.63
N ARG A 728 6.38 8.79 -7.90
CA ARG A 728 6.98 9.40 -6.70
C ARG A 728 7.95 10.52 -7.05
N LEU A 729 7.91 11.59 -6.25
CA LEU A 729 8.85 12.70 -6.29
C LEU A 729 10.25 12.22 -5.87
N CYS A 730 11.28 12.75 -6.53
CA CYS A 730 12.67 12.52 -6.15
C CYS A 730 13.47 13.81 -6.37
N GLU A 731 13.85 14.45 -5.27
CA GLU A 731 14.61 15.70 -5.33
C GLU A 731 16.08 15.43 -5.67
N ASN A 732 16.70 16.35 -6.41
CA ASN A 732 18.11 16.28 -6.81
C ASN A 732 18.52 15.01 -7.57
N LEU A 733 17.57 14.28 -8.17
CA LEU A 733 17.84 13.04 -8.89
C LEU A 733 18.89 13.20 -10.01
N TYR A 734 18.87 14.34 -10.71
CA TYR A 734 19.80 14.64 -11.79
C TYR A 734 20.94 15.60 -11.37
N GLY A 735 21.11 15.81 -10.06
CA GLY A 735 22.08 16.74 -9.46
C GLY A 735 21.41 17.87 -8.67
N PRO A 736 22.20 18.72 -7.99
CA PRO A 736 21.68 19.81 -7.15
C PRO A 736 20.71 20.73 -7.92
N GLY A 737 19.49 20.90 -7.40
CA GLY A 737 18.42 21.70 -8.01
C GLY A 737 17.71 21.05 -9.20
N LYS A 738 18.12 19.85 -9.63
CA LYS A 738 17.51 19.13 -10.76
C LYS A 738 16.73 17.92 -10.26
N HIS A 739 15.46 18.17 -9.96
CA HIS A 739 14.51 17.18 -9.45
C HIS A 739 13.94 16.32 -10.58
N LYS A 740 13.35 15.18 -10.21
CA LYS A 740 12.53 14.38 -11.11
C LYS A 740 11.26 15.15 -11.50
N THR A 741 11.06 15.38 -12.79
CA THR A 741 9.90 16.12 -13.31
C THR A 741 8.82 15.22 -13.88
N HIS A 742 9.19 14.08 -14.45
CA HIS A 742 8.29 13.06 -15.00
C HIS A 742 8.99 11.70 -15.05
N PHE A 743 8.27 10.67 -15.49
CA PHE A 743 8.83 9.35 -15.80
C PHE A 743 8.23 8.81 -17.10
N LEU A 744 8.94 7.86 -17.73
CA LEU A 744 8.50 7.25 -18.99
C LEU A 744 7.86 5.88 -18.77
N ILE A 745 6.81 5.62 -19.56
CA ILE A 745 6.20 4.31 -19.68
C ILE A 745 6.38 3.82 -21.11
N PHE A 746 7.08 2.71 -21.26
CA PHE A 746 7.27 2.00 -22.52
C PHE A 746 6.16 0.96 -22.66
N ASP A 747 5.14 1.28 -23.47
CA ASP A 747 4.02 0.38 -23.73
C ASP A 747 4.21 -0.36 -25.06
N HIS A 748 4.60 -1.64 -24.97
CA HIS A 748 4.80 -2.50 -26.14
C HIS A 748 3.58 -3.35 -26.48
N TRP A 749 2.51 -3.28 -25.69
CA TRP A 749 1.34 -4.15 -25.80
C TRP A 749 0.02 -3.37 -25.86
N ALA A 750 0.06 -2.10 -26.25
CA ALA A 750 -1.13 -1.25 -26.40
C ALA A 750 -2.09 -1.32 -25.18
N ASN A 751 -1.51 -1.39 -23.98
CA ASN A 751 -2.27 -1.47 -22.73
C ASN A 751 -3.09 -0.20 -22.50
N PHE A 752 -2.57 0.98 -22.88
CA PHE A 752 -3.30 2.23 -22.75
C PHE A 752 -4.50 2.30 -23.72
N GLU A 753 -4.32 1.82 -24.96
CA GLU A 753 -5.42 1.69 -25.93
C GLU A 753 -6.47 0.67 -25.44
N TYR A 754 -6.04 -0.44 -24.83
CA TYR A 754 -6.96 -1.43 -24.26
C TYR A 754 -7.87 -0.84 -23.17
N PHE A 755 -7.36 0.07 -22.34
CA PHE A 755 -8.13 0.73 -21.28
C PHE A 755 -8.77 2.06 -21.70
N ASP A 756 -8.75 2.40 -23.00
CA ASP A 756 -9.24 3.66 -23.58
C ASP A 756 -8.64 4.93 -22.90
N GLU A 757 -7.37 4.88 -22.51
CA GLU A 757 -6.62 5.99 -21.89
C GLU A 757 -5.81 6.75 -22.95
N ASN A 758 -5.90 8.09 -22.99
CA ASN A 758 -5.23 8.96 -23.98
C ASN A 758 -4.18 9.91 -23.35
N PRO A 759 -3.02 9.41 -22.91
CA PRO A 759 -1.99 10.23 -22.28
C PRO A 759 -1.09 10.96 -23.30
N GLU A 760 -0.31 11.93 -22.83
CA GLU A 760 0.68 12.63 -23.64
C GLU A 760 1.79 11.69 -24.13
N GLU A 761 1.94 11.59 -25.46
CA GLU A 761 3.05 10.89 -26.09
C GLU A 761 4.30 11.77 -26.14
N GLU A 762 5.47 11.19 -25.88
CA GLU A 762 6.74 11.90 -25.96
C GLU A 762 7.65 11.33 -27.05
N ASP A 763 7.92 12.17 -28.06
CA ASP A 763 9.04 11.95 -28.96
C ASP A 763 10.34 12.34 -28.26
N VAL A 764 10.97 11.34 -27.62
CA VAL A 764 12.21 11.53 -26.86
C VAL A 764 13.34 11.97 -27.80
N LYS A 765 13.67 13.27 -27.80
CA LYS A 765 14.93 13.78 -28.39
C LYS A 765 16.09 13.30 -27.51
N GLN A 766 16.96 12.43 -28.06
CA GLN A 766 18.06 11.85 -27.31
C GLN A 766 19.00 12.94 -26.74
N ALA A 767 19.08 13.01 -25.41
CA ALA A 767 20.08 13.83 -24.75
C ALA A 767 21.47 13.20 -24.98
N LYS A 768 22.44 14.02 -25.41
CA LYS A 768 23.81 13.57 -25.66
C LYS A 768 24.44 13.00 -24.39
N SER A 769 25.00 11.81 -24.50
CA SER A 769 25.68 11.14 -23.39
C SER A 769 26.99 11.85 -23.01
N LEU A 770 27.49 11.62 -21.79
CA LEU A 770 28.75 12.23 -21.32
C LEU A 770 29.91 11.94 -22.27
N LEU A 771 30.07 10.68 -22.68
CA LEU A 771 31.16 10.30 -23.57
C LEU A 771 30.95 10.79 -25.00
N GLN A 772 29.70 10.92 -25.47
CA GLN A 772 29.43 11.58 -26.74
C GLN A 772 29.89 13.04 -26.70
N LYS A 773 29.54 13.79 -25.65
CA LYS A 773 29.97 15.19 -25.48
C LYS A 773 31.50 15.32 -25.42
N LEU A 774 32.16 14.43 -24.67
CA LEU A 774 33.62 14.39 -24.59
C LEU A 774 34.25 14.11 -25.95
N PHE A 775 33.72 13.14 -26.69
CA PHE A 775 34.22 12.79 -28.01
C PHE A 775 34.04 13.93 -29.03
N GLU A 776 32.85 14.55 -29.06
CA GLU A 776 32.58 15.74 -29.88
C GLU A 776 33.52 16.91 -29.51
N ALA A 777 33.78 17.11 -28.22
CA ALA A 777 34.73 18.13 -27.75
C ALA A 777 36.17 17.84 -28.22
N ARG A 778 36.61 16.58 -28.19
CA ARG A 778 37.93 16.16 -28.71
C ARG A 778 38.03 16.35 -30.22
N VAL A 779 37.00 15.97 -30.97
CA VAL A 779 36.94 16.20 -32.43
C VAL A 779 37.02 17.71 -32.73
N THR A 780 36.31 18.54 -31.95
CA THR A 780 36.34 20.00 -32.07
C THR A 780 37.72 20.57 -31.76
N LEU A 781 38.39 20.07 -30.71
CA LEU A 781 39.77 20.45 -30.37
C LEU A 781 40.74 20.11 -31.49
N ALA A 782 40.67 18.90 -32.04
CA ALA A 782 41.51 18.47 -33.16
C ALA A 782 41.28 19.35 -34.40
N GLN A 783 40.01 19.62 -34.75
CA GLN A 783 39.69 20.49 -35.88
C GLN A 783 40.21 21.92 -35.69
N THR A 784 40.14 22.45 -34.47
CA THR A 784 40.63 23.79 -34.11
C THR A 784 42.16 23.85 -34.15
N ALA A 785 42.84 22.85 -33.60
CA ALA A 785 44.29 22.72 -33.63
C ALA A 785 44.83 22.66 -35.07
N LEU A 786 44.17 21.88 -35.94
CA LEU A 786 44.52 21.80 -37.36
C LEU A 786 44.34 23.16 -38.07
N LYS A 787 43.22 23.86 -37.82
CA LYS A 787 42.97 25.21 -38.38
C LYS A 787 44.01 26.24 -37.94
N LYS A 788 44.54 26.13 -36.72
CA LYS A 788 45.57 27.02 -36.16
C LYS A 788 47.01 26.54 -36.42
N ALA A 789 47.19 25.47 -37.21
CA ALA A 789 48.48 24.85 -37.51
C ALA A 789 49.28 24.37 -36.29
N ASN A 790 48.60 23.99 -35.20
CA ASN A 790 49.24 23.43 -33.99
C ASN A 790 49.25 21.89 -34.04
N MET A 791 50.29 21.34 -34.68
CA MET A 791 50.40 19.90 -34.94
C MET A 791 50.61 19.05 -33.68
N ASP A 792 51.30 19.58 -32.66
CA ASP A 792 51.55 18.85 -31.42
C ASP A 792 50.23 18.53 -30.67
N VAL A 793 49.35 19.53 -30.58
CA VAL A 793 48.02 19.37 -29.95
C VAL A 793 47.12 18.49 -30.81
N PHE A 794 47.19 18.62 -32.14
CA PHE A 794 46.45 17.77 -33.06
C PHE A 794 46.82 16.30 -32.89
N ASP A 795 48.11 15.96 -32.94
CA ASP A 795 48.61 14.58 -32.83
C ASP A 795 48.27 13.95 -31.47
N GLN A 796 48.32 14.72 -30.39
CA GLN A 796 47.90 14.25 -29.05
C GLN A 796 46.39 14.00 -28.99
N THR A 797 45.59 14.91 -29.56
CA THR A 797 44.12 14.79 -29.54
C THR A 797 43.64 13.63 -30.41
N ILE A 798 44.26 13.41 -31.58
CA ILE A 798 43.94 12.28 -32.46
C ILE A 798 44.21 10.94 -31.77
N LYS A 799 45.28 10.82 -30.97
CA LYS A 799 45.52 9.61 -30.16
C LYS A 799 44.39 9.37 -29.16
N LEU A 800 43.88 10.40 -28.50
CA LEU A 800 42.75 10.28 -27.57
C LEU A 800 41.45 9.88 -28.27
N ILE A 801 41.19 10.42 -29.48
CA ILE A 801 40.05 10.03 -30.32
C ILE A 801 40.20 8.57 -30.75
N HIS A 802 41.39 8.15 -31.18
CA HIS A 802 41.70 6.77 -31.55
C HIS A 802 41.47 5.79 -30.39
N ASP A 803 41.96 6.13 -29.20
CA ASP A 803 41.76 5.34 -27.98
C ASP A 803 40.27 5.20 -27.64
N ASP A 804 39.48 6.27 -27.79
CA ASP A 804 38.03 6.23 -27.55
C ASP A 804 37.30 5.27 -28.51
N ILE A 805 37.68 5.28 -29.80
CA ILE A 805 37.11 4.39 -30.82
C ILE A 805 37.52 2.94 -30.56
N CYS A 806 38.78 2.70 -30.15
CA CYS A 806 39.27 1.35 -29.84
C CYS A 806 38.59 0.74 -28.61
N LEU A 807 38.11 1.57 -27.68
CA LEU A 807 37.38 1.14 -26.47
C LEU A 807 35.87 0.93 -26.69
N LEU A 808 35.35 1.11 -27.91
CA LEU A 808 33.96 0.79 -28.22
C LEU A 808 33.71 -0.73 -28.15
N PRO A 809 32.64 -1.19 -27.49
CA PRO A 809 32.35 -2.61 -27.37
C PRO A 809 31.83 -3.16 -28.70
N MET A 810 32.68 -3.85 -29.47
CA MET A 810 32.34 -4.47 -30.77
C MET A 810 31.29 -5.59 -30.66
N GLU A 811 30.92 -5.99 -29.45
CA GLU A 811 29.86 -6.98 -29.19
C GLU A 811 28.46 -6.34 -29.14
N SER A 812 28.37 -5.03 -28.87
CA SER A 812 27.10 -4.30 -28.83
C SER A 812 26.47 -4.22 -30.22
N ILE A 813 25.16 -4.45 -30.33
CA ILE A 813 24.48 -4.45 -31.64
C ILE A 813 24.61 -3.10 -32.35
N SER A 814 24.37 -1.98 -31.68
CA SER A 814 24.43 -0.66 -32.34
C SER A 814 25.84 -0.34 -32.86
N VAL A 815 26.89 -0.83 -32.20
CA VAL A 815 28.28 -0.74 -32.69
C VAL A 815 28.51 -1.71 -33.85
N ARG A 816 27.92 -2.91 -33.80
CA ARG A 816 27.99 -3.88 -34.90
C ARG A 816 27.26 -3.42 -36.15
N ASP A 817 26.11 -2.78 -36.04
CA ASP A 817 25.38 -2.25 -37.19
C ASP A 817 26.22 -1.19 -37.93
N ASN A 818 27.10 -0.49 -37.21
CA ASN A 818 28.03 0.53 -37.71
C ASN A 818 29.49 0.05 -37.76
N TRP A 819 29.74 -1.26 -37.77
CA TRP A 819 31.10 -1.81 -37.57
C TRP A 819 32.10 -1.38 -38.64
N GLN A 820 31.66 -1.23 -39.90
CA GLN A 820 32.52 -0.86 -41.03
C GLN A 820 33.12 0.54 -40.82
N VAL A 821 32.29 1.46 -40.32
CA VAL A 821 32.66 2.85 -40.03
C VAL A 821 33.64 2.87 -38.87
N VAL A 822 33.31 2.16 -37.77
CA VAL A 822 34.19 2.05 -36.60
C VAL A 822 35.55 1.46 -36.97
N GLU A 823 35.59 0.39 -37.76
CA GLU A 823 36.83 -0.26 -38.17
C GLU A 823 37.70 0.61 -39.09
N THR A 824 37.05 1.40 -39.97
CA THR A 824 37.76 2.35 -40.85
C THR A 824 38.51 3.41 -40.04
N PHE A 825 37.91 3.93 -38.96
CA PHE A 825 38.53 4.95 -38.11
C PHE A 825 39.45 4.39 -37.01
N LYS A 826 39.52 3.07 -36.82
CA LYS A 826 40.58 2.43 -36.02
C LYS A 826 41.93 2.45 -36.73
N ASP A 827 41.97 2.59 -38.05
CA ASP A 827 43.24 2.83 -38.74
C ASP A 827 43.72 4.26 -38.48
N LEU A 828 44.76 4.37 -37.65
CA LEU A 828 45.37 5.63 -37.25
C LEU A 828 45.87 6.42 -38.47
N LYS A 829 46.25 5.76 -39.58
CA LYS A 829 46.65 6.46 -40.81
C LYS A 829 45.49 7.20 -41.46
N ARG A 830 44.29 6.59 -41.46
CA ARG A 830 43.06 7.19 -41.99
C ARG A 830 42.62 8.33 -41.09
N LEU A 831 42.59 8.10 -39.78
CA LEU A 831 42.18 9.10 -38.79
C LEU A 831 43.08 10.36 -38.82
N ASN A 832 44.39 10.18 -39.02
CA ASN A 832 45.34 11.29 -39.17
C ASN A 832 45.09 12.17 -40.41
N GLN A 833 44.39 11.68 -41.45
CA GLN A 833 44.07 12.50 -42.63
C GLN A 833 43.03 13.58 -42.31
N PHE A 834 42.11 13.29 -41.38
CA PHE A 834 41.14 14.22 -40.80
C PHE A 834 40.44 15.13 -41.85
N ILE A 835 39.97 14.50 -42.93
CA ILE A 835 39.30 15.17 -44.06
C ILE A 835 37.91 15.64 -43.59
N PRO A 836 37.33 16.76 -44.11
CA PRO A 836 36.04 17.27 -43.64
C PRO A 836 34.89 16.25 -43.59
N ASP A 837 34.84 15.35 -44.58
CA ASP A 837 33.85 14.26 -44.66
C ASP A 837 34.03 13.20 -43.55
N ASP A 838 35.28 12.88 -43.22
CA ASP A 838 35.62 12.00 -42.10
C ASP A 838 35.20 12.63 -40.76
N VAL A 839 35.39 13.94 -40.60
CA VAL A 839 34.97 14.67 -39.37
C VAL A 839 33.45 14.65 -39.21
N GLN A 840 32.70 14.82 -40.30
CA GLN A 840 31.25 14.73 -40.26
C GLN A 840 30.79 13.33 -39.86
N THR A 841 31.36 12.29 -40.49
CA THR A 841 31.09 10.88 -40.13
C THR A 841 31.42 10.58 -38.67
N LEU A 842 32.53 11.11 -38.14
CA LEU A 842 32.89 10.95 -36.72
C LEU A 842 31.85 11.57 -35.78
N LEU A 843 31.27 12.72 -36.13
CA LEU A 843 30.27 13.42 -35.32
C LEU A 843 28.86 12.82 -35.44
N GLU A 844 28.46 12.40 -36.63
CA GLU A 844 27.11 11.91 -36.92
C GLU A 844 26.94 10.42 -36.62
N GLU A 845 27.94 9.59 -36.92
CA GLU A 845 27.84 8.13 -36.82
C GLU A 845 28.62 7.55 -35.64
N VAL A 846 29.85 8.03 -35.39
CA VAL A 846 30.72 7.45 -34.33
C VAL A 846 30.44 8.05 -32.96
N ALA A 847 30.22 9.36 -32.85
CA ALA A 847 29.99 10.03 -31.58
C ALA A 847 28.75 9.49 -30.80
N PRO A 848 27.60 9.21 -31.44
CA PRO A 848 26.45 8.61 -30.74
C PRO A 848 26.74 7.21 -30.19
N LEU A 849 27.68 6.46 -30.78
CA LEU A 849 28.06 5.12 -30.30
C LEU A 849 28.82 5.16 -28.97
N MET A 850 29.37 6.31 -28.59
CA MET A 850 30.08 6.49 -27.31
C MET A 850 29.18 6.27 -26.10
N GLN A 851 27.85 6.32 -26.26
CA GLN A 851 26.88 5.99 -25.21
C GLN A 851 27.01 4.53 -24.72
N TRP A 852 27.53 3.63 -25.55
CA TRP A 852 27.60 2.19 -25.26
C TRP A 852 28.84 1.79 -24.44
N ARG A 853 29.78 2.71 -24.24
CA ARG A 853 30.96 2.49 -23.40
C ARG A 853 30.57 2.43 -21.92
N ASN A 854 31.14 1.47 -21.20
CA ASN A 854 30.93 1.35 -19.76
C ASN A 854 31.78 2.39 -19.00
N ILE A 855 31.13 3.19 -18.14
CA ILE A 855 31.78 4.21 -17.31
C ILE A 855 31.58 4.01 -15.80
N MET A 856 31.09 2.84 -15.36
CA MET A 856 30.89 2.55 -13.93
C MET A 856 32.16 2.86 -13.13
N GLY A 857 32.05 3.67 -12.08
CA GLY A 857 33.19 4.13 -11.27
C GLY A 857 34.09 5.19 -11.89
N GLN A 858 33.87 5.63 -13.14
CA GLN A 858 34.76 6.53 -13.87
C GLN A 858 34.10 7.83 -14.37
N SER A 859 32.82 8.08 -14.06
CA SER A 859 32.11 9.24 -14.63
C SER A 859 32.77 10.58 -14.31
N GLU A 860 33.27 10.76 -13.09
CA GLU A 860 33.97 11.99 -12.68
C GLU A 860 35.28 12.21 -13.44
N ALA A 861 36.01 11.13 -13.78
CA ALA A 861 37.22 11.21 -14.60
C ALA A 861 36.92 11.71 -16.02
N TYR A 862 35.83 11.22 -16.63
CA TYR A 862 35.44 11.67 -17.97
C TYR A 862 34.86 13.10 -17.99
N LYS A 863 34.17 13.53 -16.93
CA LYS A 863 33.77 14.94 -16.79
C LYS A 863 34.99 15.86 -16.69
N PHE A 864 36.00 15.45 -15.91
CA PHE A 864 37.24 16.18 -15.75
C PHE A 864 38.00 16.28 -17.09
N ASP A 865 38.07 15.19 -17.86
CA ASP A 865 38.60 15.24 -19.22
C ASP A 865 37.85 16.25 -20.09
N SER A 866 36.51 16.24 -20.05
CA SER A 866 35.68 17.10 -20.89
C SER A 866 35.91 18.58 -20.59
N GLU A 867 36.04 18.93 -19.31
CA GLU A 867 36.32 20.31 -18.88
C GLU A 867 37.72 20.75 -19.32
N LEU A 868 38.74 19.89 -19.15
CA LEU A 868 40.09 20.20 -19.59
C LEU A 868 40.21 20.30 -21.12
N THR A 869 39.53 19.44 -21.88
CA THR A 869 39.44 19.54 -23.35
C THR A 869 38.76 20.83 -23.79
N THR A 870 37.77 21.31 -23.03
CA THR A 870 37.13 22.60 -23.29
C THR A 870 38.12 23.75 -23.08
N ILE A 871 38.87 23.74 -21.97
CA ILE A 871 39.91 24.75 -21.70
C ILE A 871 41.02 24.71 -22.75
N GLN A 872 41.46 23.52 -23.16
CA GLN A 872 42.42 23.36 -24.26
C GLN A 872 41.89 23.96 -25.57
N THR A 873 40.59 23.83 -25.85
CA THR A 873 40.00 24.44 -27.05
C THR A 873 39.98 25.97 -26.94
N LEU A 874 39.60 26.50 -25.77
CA LEU A 874 39.56 27.94 -25.50
C LEU A 874 40.94 28.60 -25.64
N LEU A 875 42.01 27.94 -25.20
CA LEU A 875 43.40 28.39 -25.42
C LEU A 875 43.75 28.65 -26.91
N LEU A 876 43.08 28.00 -27.85
CA LEU A 876 43.32 28.19 -29.29
C LEU A 876 42.36 29.20 -29.94
N THR A 877 41.21 29.48 -29.32
CA THR A 877 40.15 30.32 -29.90
C THR A 877 39.97 31.65 -29.20
N ASP A 878 39.78 31.63 -27.88
CA ASP A 878 39.36 32.77 -27.06
C ASP A 878 39.80 32.56 -25.61
N GLU A 879 40.94 33.19 -25.24
CA GLU A 879 41.52 33.09 -23.91
C GLU A 879 40.66 33.80 -22.83
N SER A 880 39.77 34.72 -23.20
CA SER A 880 38.98 35.51 -22.25
C SER A 880 37.95 34.67 -21.47
N GLN A 881 37.55 33.52 -22.01
CA GLN A 881 36.58 32.62 -21.36
C GLN A 881 37.23 31.56 -20.45
N ILE A 882 38.56 31.50 -20.39
CA ILE A 882 39.29 30.54 -19.56
C ILE A 882 38.98 30.76 -18.08
N ASP A 883 38.81 32.01 -17.64
CA ASP A 883 38.51 32.34 -16.25
C ASP A 883 37.16 31.78 -15.78
N LEU A 884 36.17 31.66 -16.67
CA LEU A 884 34.89 31.01 -16.38
C LEU A 884 35.04 29.48 -16.36
N ALA A 885 35.76 28.92 -17.34
CA ALA A 885 35.93 27.48 -17.46
C ALA A 885 36.79 26.87 -16.33
N LYS A 886 37.81 27.60 -15.84
CA LYS A 886 38.70 27.10 -14.77
C LYS A 886 37.99 26.95 -13.43
N GLN A 887 36.93 27.72 -13.15
CA GLN A 887 36.20 27.64 -11.87
C GLN A 887 35.66 26.22 -11.60
N ASN A 888 35.13 25.56 -12.63
CA ASN A 888 34.60 24.19 -12.50
C ASN A 888 35.71 23.18 -12.17
N VAL A 889 36.88 23.33 -12.80
CA VAL A 889 38.06 22.48 -12.56
C VAL A 889 38.61 22.73 -11.15
N MET A 890 38.75 23.99 -10.74
CA MET A 890 39.22 24.38 -9.41
C MET A 890 38.32 23.84 -8.30
N ASN A 891 37.00 24.00 -8.43
CA ASN A 891 36.02 23.47 -7.47
C ASN A 891 36.19 21.95 -7.28
N LYS A 892 36.44 21.20 -8.36
CA LYS A 892 36.66 19.74 -8.28
C LYS A 892 37.96 19.41 -7.55
N VAL A 893 39.05 20.08 -7.88
CA VAL A 893 40.36 19.82 -7.28
C VAL A 893 40.38 20.22 -5.79
N GLU A 894 39.77 21.35 -5.42
CA GLU A 894 39.66 21.80 -4.03
C GLU A 894 38.82 20.86 -3.16
N SER A 895 37.81 20.20 -3.76
CA SER A 895 36.98 19.22 -3.05
C SER A 895 37.65 17.85 -2.82
N LEU A 896 38.92 17.65 -3.23
CA LEU A 896 39.64 16.38 -3.04
C LEU A 896 39.95 16.05 -1.58
N GLN A 897 39.72 14.79 -1.20
CA GLN A 897 39.87 14.33 0.18
C GLN A 897 41.33 13.99 0.52
N MET A 898 42.10 15.00 0.98
CA MET A 898 43.53 14.88 1.30
C MET A 898 43.90 13.83 2.37
N HIS A 899 42.93 13.36 3.16
CA HIS A 899 43.16 12.31 4.15
C HIS A 899 43.42 10.94 3.52
N LEU A 900 42.92 10.69 2.30
CA LEU A 900 43.13 9.43 1.57
C LEU A 900 44.58 9.34 1.05
N ASN A 901 45.22 8.17 1.24
CA ASN A 901 46.62 7.96 0.86
C ASN A 901 46.86 8.17 -0.66
N GLU A 902 45.91 7.77 -1.50
CA GLU A 902 45.98 7.90 -2.96
C GLU A 902 46.01 9.36 -3.39
N VAL A 903 45.14 10.20 -2.81
CA VAL A 903 45.09 11.66 -3.06
C VAL A 903 46.39 12.33 -2.58
N ARG A 904 46.86 11.97 -1.38
CA ARG A 904 48.08 12.54 -0.79
C ARG A 904 49.33 12.27 -1.63
N SER A 905 49.40 11.10 -2.28
CA SER A 905 50.52 10.76 -3.18
C SER A 905 50.66 11.69 -4.39
N LYS A 906 49.59 12.41 -4.74
CA LYS A 906 49.52 13.39 -5.84
C LYS A 906 49.42 14.84 -5.37
N ALA A 907 49.65 15.11 -4.08
CA ALA A 907 49.59 16.45 -3.49
C ALA A 907 50.39 17.53 -4.25
N PRO A 908 51.59 17.26 -4.81
CA PRO A 908 52.32 18.27 -5.60
C PRO A 908 51.54 18.73 -6.85
N ALA A 909 50.90 17.80 -7.57
CA ALA A 909 50.12 18.12 -8.76
C ALA A 909 48.80 18.86 -8.41
N ILE A 910 48.23 18.57 -7.24
CA ILE A 910 47.06 19.30 -6.71
C ILE A 910 47.43 20.74 -6.36
N ALA A 911 48.57 20.94 -5.69
CA ALA A 911 49.04 22.27 -5.33
C ALA A 911 49.38 23.11 -6.57
N GLU A 912 49.99 22.51 -7.59
CA GLU A 912 50.37 23.18 -8.84
C GLU A 912 49.17 23.81 -9.56
N ILE A 913 48.11 23.03 -9.83
CA ILE A 913 46.90 23.51 -10.54
C ILE A 913 46.11 24.55 -9.72
N GLN A 914 46.29 24.60 -8.40
CA GLN A 914 45.63 25.57 -7.52
C GLN A 914 46.31 26.95 -7.51
N THR A 915 47.53 27.08 -8.04
CA THR A 915 48.24 28.37 -8.05
C THR A 915 47.75 29.29 -9.17
N GLU A 916 47.65 30.60 -8.90
CA GLU A 916 47.34 31.58 -9.94
C GLU A 916 48.41 31.61 -11.05
N GLN A 917 49.67 31.33 -10.70
CA GLN A 917 50.78 31.26 -11.65
C GLN A 917 50.57 30.18 -12.72
N TYR A 918 49.99 29.03 -12.35
CA TYR A 918 49.68 27.95 -13.29
C TYR A 918 48.72 28.42 -14.40
N TRP A 919 47.69 29.17 -14.02
CA TRP A 919 46.68 29.69 -14.96
C TRP A 919 47.19 30.91 -15.76
N GLN A 920 48.12 31.68 -15.21
CA GLN A 920 48.72 32.83 -15.90
C GLN A 920 49.67 32.43 -17.04
N TYR A 921 50.37 31.30 -16.90
CA TYR A 921 51.31 30.77 -17.91
C TYR A 921 50.87 29.41 -18.44
N LEU A 922 49.56 29.29 -18.69
CA LEU A 922 48.93 28.03 -19.06
C LEU A 922 49.42 27.54 -20.43
N THR A 923 49.82 26.28 -20.52
CA THR A 923 50.19 25.63 -21.78
C THR A 923 49.39 24.35 -21.99
N HIS A 924 49.20 23.94 -23.24
CA HIS A 924 48.53 22.68 -23.57
C HIS A 924 49.21 21.47 -22.91
N ALA A 925 50.55 21.45 -22.87
CA ALA A 925 51.32 20.38 -22.23
C ALA A 925 51.10 20.33 -20.72
N ALA A 926 51.03 21.48 -20.05
CA ALA A 926 50.76 21.56 -18.61
C ALA A 926 49.33 21.08 -18.27
N LEU A 927 48.33 21.42 -19.08
CA LEU A 927 46.95 20.94 -18.91
C LEU A 927 46.84 19.43 -19.11
N GLU A 928 47.51 18.88 -20.12
CA GLU A 928 47.49 17.45 -20.39
C GLU A 928 48.20 16.66 -19.27
N GLN A 929 49.30 17.20 -18.73
CA GLN A 929 49.97 16.59 -17.58
C GLN A 929 49.09 16.59 -16.33
N SER A 930 48.36 17.68 -16.08
CA SER A 930 47.37 17.76 -15.00
C SER A 930 46.23 16.76 -15.20
N ARG A 931 45.73 16.59 -16.43
CA ARG A 931 44.73 15.57 -16.77
C ARG A 931 45.22 14.18 -16.36
N ILE A 932 46.41 13.78 -16.81
CA ILE A 932 46.99 12.46 -16.55
C ILE A 932 47.19 12.23 -15.04
N ASN A 933 47.74 13.23 -14.34
CA ASN A 933 48.09 13.10 -12.93
C ASN A 933 46.87 13.02 -11.99
N LEU A 934 45.82 13.78 -12.29
CA LEU A 934 44.66 13.95 -11.39
C LEU A 934 43.47 13.04 -11.78
N ARG A 935 43.43 12.50 -13.00
CA ARG A 935 42.34 11.63 -13.48
C ARG A 935 42.01 10.49 -12.52
N SER A 936 43.03 9.79 -12.01
CA SER A 936 42.83 8.59 -11.20
C SER A 936 42.24 8.88 -9.82
N ILE A 937 42.35 10.11 -9.32
CA ILE A 937 41.96 10.49 -7.95
C ILE A 937 40.72 11.40 -7.91
N ILE A 938 40.29 11.96 -9.04
CA ILE A 938 39.20 12.95 -9.08
C ILE A 938 37.85 12.42 -8.57
N HIS A 939 37.65 11.11 -8.63
CA HIS A 939 36.45 10.44 -8.11
C HIS A 939 36.38 10.42 -6.57
N LEU A 940 37.52 10.62 -5.88
CA LEU A 940 37.66 10.65 -4.41
C LEU A 940 37.38 12.04 -3.80
N ARG A 941 36.67 12.90 -4.53
CA ARG A 941 36.29 14.22 -4.06
C ARG A 941 35.05 14.17 -3.17
N ASN A 942 34.96 15.10 -2.22
CA ASN A 942 33.77 15.29 -1.40
C ASN A 942 32.67 15.97 -2.22
N LYS A 943 31.53 15.29 -2.39
CA LYS A 943 30.44 15.70 -3.27
C LYS A 943 29.45 16.67 -2.60
N ASP A 944 29.52 16.82 -1.28
CA ASP A 944 28.54 17.57 -0.48
C ASP A 944 28.94 19.03 -0.22
N ILE A 945 30.16 19.43 -0.59
CA ILE A 945 30.67 20.79 -0.36
C ILE A 945 30.53 21.59 -1.66
N THR A 946 29.63 22.57 -1.66
CA THR A 946 29.54 23.58 -2.74
C THR A 946 30.16 24.87 -2.19
N PRO A 947 31.28 25.37 -2.73
CA PRO A 947 31.83 26.65 -2.28
C PRO A 947 30.91 27.82 -2.68
N PRO A 948 30.89 28.91 -1.90
CA PRO A 948 30.09 30.09 -2.22
C PRO A 948 30.55 30.71 -3.55
N LYS A 949 29.62 31.00 -4.46
CA LYS A 949 29.92 31.74 -5.71
C LYS A 949 30.44 33.14 -5.36
N SER A 950 31.58 33.52 -5.91
CA SER A 950 32.06 34.90 -5.89
C SER A 950 31.37 35.70 -7.00
N ASP A 951 30.69 36.79 -6.63
CA ASP A 951 30.07 37.73 -7.58
C ASP A 951 31.17 38.47 -8.36
N PHE A 952 31.16 38.33 -9.68
CA PHE A 952 32.05 39.07 -10.57
C PHE A 952 31.22 40.09 -11.37
N ILE A 953 31.52 41.38 -11.21
CA ILE A 953 30.87 42.50 -11.91
C ILE A 953 31.76 42.87 -13.11
N LEU A 954 31.21 42.82 -14.32
CA LEU A 954 31.87 43.27 -15.56
C LEU A 954 31.35 44.67 -15.94
N ASP A 955 32.25 45.65 -15.98
CA ASP A 955 32.00 47.02 -16.45
C ASP A 955 32.61 47.19 -17.85
N ILE A 956 31.77 47.13 -18.88
CA ILE A 956 32.16 47.36 -20.28
C ILE A 956 31.31 48.52 -20.80
N LYS A 957 31.96 49.58 -21.29
CA LYS A 957 31.30 50.72 -21.96
C LYS A 957 31.15 50.43 -23.46
N GLU A 958 29.92 50.49 -23.94
CA GLU A 958 29.59 50.46 -25.38
C GLU A 958 29.77 51.82 -26.06
N ASP A 959 30.16 51.80 -27.34
CA ASP A 959 30.41 52.97 -28.19
C ASP A 959 29.10 53.47 -28.81
N ALA A 960 28.72 54.71 -28.49
CA ALA A 960 27.45 55.33 -28.82
C ALA A 960 27.24 55.60 -30.33
N ASN A 961 28.23 55.34 -31.19
CA ASN A 961 28.19 55.71 -32.61
C ASN A 961 27.63 54.65 -33.57
N GLN A 962 27.13 53.50 -33.08
CA GLN A 962 26.62 52.40 -33.93
C GLN A 962 25.12 52.12 -33.80
N ILE A 963 24.33 53.04 -33.23
CA ILE A 963 22.88 52.88 -33.13
C ILE A 963 22.21 53.56 -34.32
N HIS A 964 21.62 52.77 -35.22
CA HIS A 964 20.74 53.26 -36.28
C HIS A 964 19.28 52.86 -35.98
N GLU A 965 18.43 53.86 -35.73
CA GLU A 965 16.99 53.69 -35.57
C GLU A 965 16.27 54.01 -36.89
N ALA A 966 15.39 53.12 -37.34
CA ALA A 966 14.42 53.40 -38.39
C ALA A 966 13.04 52.89 -37.95
N ASP A 967 12.12 53.82 -37.74
CA ASP A 967 10.75 53.54 -37.36
C ASP A 967 9.93 52.95 -38.53
N ARG A 968 9.26 51.82 -38.27
CA ARG A 968 8.08 51.41 -39.03
C ARG A 968 6.94 51.07 -38.08
N LEU A 969 5.90 51.91 -38.14
CA LEU A 969 4.62 51.71 -37.48
C LEU A 969 3.74 50.74 -38.29
N THR A 970 3.19 49.72 -37.63
CA THR A 970 1.94 49.07 -38.05
C THR A 970 1.10 48.67 -36.84
N LYS A 971 -0.13 49.21 -36.78
CA LYS A 971 -1.23 48.82 -35.88
C LYS A 971 -1.97 47.61 -36.45
N ILE A 972 -2.12 46.50 -35.72
CA ILE A 972 -3.22 45.53 -35.89
C ILE A 972 -3.70 45.03 -34.52
N VAL A 973 -4.67 45.76 -33.96
CA VAL A 973 -5.32 45.46 -32.67
C VAL A 973 -6.22 44.23 -32.81
N SER A 974 -5.71 43.05 -32.46
CA SER A 974 -6.45 41.93 -31.81
C SER A 974 -5.64 40.62 -31.74
N ILE A 975 -4.54 40.49 -32.48
CA ILE A 975 -3.60 39.34 -32.41
C ILE A 975 -2.41 39.66 -31.48
N ASP A 976 -2.16 40.95 -31.22
CA ASP A 976 -1.00 41.44 -30.48
C ASP A 976 -1.02 41.14 -28.98
N TYR A 977 -2.15 40.95 -28.30
CA TYR A 977 -2.14 40.77 -26.83
C TYR A 977 -1.41 39.48 -26.40
N GLN A 978 -1.62 38.35 -27.08
CA GLN A 978 -0.95 37.10 -26.73
C GLN A 978 0.54 37.13 -27.07
N ILE A 979 0.89 37.76 -28.20
CA ILE A 979 2.28 37.91 -28.65
C ILE A 979 3.02 38.88 -27.71
N TYR A 980 2.41 40.02 -27.39
CA TYR A 980 2.96 41.02 -26.47
C TYR A 980 3.07 40.47 -25.05
N ARG A 981 2.09 39.68 -24.57
CA ARG A 981 2.19 38.97 -23.30
C ARG A 981 3.36 37.98 -23.30
N GLN A 982 3.57 37.23 -24.38
CA GLN A 982 4.71 36.33 -24.52
C GLN A 982 6.05 37.07 -24.57
N GLU A 983 6.11 38.24 -25.21
CA GLU A 983 7.31 39.09 -25.22
C GLU A 983 7.62 39.70 -23.86
N VAL A 984 6.59 40.17 -23.13
CA VAL A 984 6.70 40.62 -21.75
C VAL A 984 7.19 39.47 -20.86
N GLU A 985 6.59 38.29 -20.96
CA GLU A 985 6.98 37.09 -20.19
C GLU A 985 8.43 36.68 -20.48
N LYS A 986 8.82 36.65 -21.77
CA LYS A 986 10.19 36.34 -22.20
C LYS A 986 11.21 37.35 -21.69
N THR A 987 10.83 38.63 -21.60
CA THR A 987 11.69 39.71 -21.09
C THR A 987 11.83 39.66 -19.57
N LEU A 988 10.74 39.33 -18.86
CA LEU A 988 10.74 39.22 -17.39
C LEU A 988 11.40 37.91 -16.88
N THR A 989 11.38 36.85 -17.68
CA THR A 989 11.94 35.53 -17.33
C THR A 989 13.39 35.56 -16.83
N PRO A 990 14.36 36.17 -17.56
CA PRO A 990 15.74 36.25 -17.10
C PRO A 990 15.95 37.18 -15.89
N LEU A 991 15.03 38.12 -15.65
CA LEU A 991 15.10 39.09 -14.55
C LEU A 991 14.64 38.51 -13.20
N PHE A 992 13.99 37.33 -13.19
CA PHE A 992 13.48 36.72 -11.96
C PHE A 992 14.56 36.34 -10.94
N GLU A 993 15.79 36.06 -11.39
CA GLU A 993 16.89 35.67 -10.49
C GLU A 993 17.66 36.87 -9.93
N THR A 994 17.59 38.02 -10.60
CA THR A 994 18.45 39.19 -10.32
C THR A 994 17.69 40.36 -9.70
N ASP A 995 16.43 40.59 -10.09
CA ASP A 995 15.69 41.78 -9.66
C ASP A 995 14.92 41.59 -8.34
N ASN A 996 15.08 42.55 -7.43
CA ASN A 996 14.44 42.51 -6.11
C ASN A 996 12.94 42.86 -6.15
N VAL A 997 12.49 43.65 -7.14
CA VAL A 997 11.07 44.03 -7.27
C VAL A 997 10.25 42.86 -7.80
N LEU A 998 10.75 42.13 -8.80
CA LEU A 998 10.11 40.91 -9.30
C LEU A 998 10.07 39.80 -8.24
N LYS A 999 11.11 39.66 -7.41
CA LYS A 999 11.10 38.75 -6.26
C LYS A 999 10.03 39.12 -5.24
N LYS A 1000 9.91 40.41 -4.89
CA LYS A 1000 8.82 40.92 -4.02
C LYS A 1000 7.45 40.61 -4.61
N ILE A 1001 7.24 40.91 -5.91
CA ILE A 1001 5.99 40.62 -6.62
C ILE A 1001 5.65 39.12 -6.56
N ARG A 1002 6.63 38.24 -6.79
CA ARG A 1002 6.47 36.78 -6.84
C ARG A 1002 6.27 36.15 -5.46
N ASN A 1003 6.84 36.72 -4.41
CA ASN A 1003 6.66 36.30 -3.02
C ASN A 1003 5.38 36.85 -2.38
N GLY A 1004 4.63 37.70 -3.08
CA GLY A 1004 3.42 38.33 -2.56
C GLY A 1004 3.68 39.53 -1.64
N GLU A 1005 4.93 40.02 -1.56
CA GLU A 1005 5.33 41.15 -0.73
C GLU A 1005 4.80 42.49 -1.30
N GLN A 1006 4.71 43.52 -0.46
CA GLN A 1006 4.25 44.86 -0.88
C GLN A 1006 5.29 45.54 -1.79
N VAL A 1007 4.80 46.17 -2.85
CA VAL A 1007 5.60 46.85 -3.88
C VAL A 1007 5.18 48.30 -3.92
N THR A 1008 6.14 49.23 -3.86
CA THR A 1008 5.86 50.67 -3.92
C THR A 1008 5.73 51.18 -5.35
N GLU A 1009 5.13 52.35 -5.55
CA GLU A 1009 5.09 52.98 -6.90
C GLU A 1009 6.50 53.27 -7.45
N ALA A 1010 7.47 53.55 -6.58
CA ALA A 1010 8.86 53.72 -6.96
C ALA A 1010 9.50 52.41 -7.46
N ASP A 1011 9.19 51.28 -6.80
CA ASP A 1011 9.64 49.95 -7.23
C ASP A 1011 9.07 49.59 -8.62
N LEU A 1012 7.80 49.90 -8.87
CA LEU A 1012 7.15 49.66 -10.18
C LEU A 1012 7.72 50.55 -11.27
N ALA A 1013 8.04 51.81 -10.96
CA ALA A 1013 8.69 52.72 -11.90
C ALA A 1013 10.12 52.25 -12.24
N GLN A 1014 10.87 51.77 -11.25
CA GLN A 1014 12.19 51.18 -11.45
C GLN A 1014 12.12 49.93 -12.34
N LEU A 1015 11.17 49.03 -12.07
CA LEU A 1015 10.96 47.83 -12.88
C LEU A 1015 10.56 48.19 -14.31
N SER A 1016 9.65 49.17 -14.49
CA SER A 1016 9.25 49.65 -15.82
C SER A 1016 10.42 50.23 -16.60
N SER A 1017 11.28 51.03 -15.95
CA SER A 1017 12.49 51.57 -16.57
C SER A 1017 13.47 50.46 -16.95
N LEU A 1018 13.64 49.46 -16.09
CA LEU A 1018 14.58 48.36 -16.31
C LEU A 1018 14.12 47.46 -17.46
N VAL A 1019 12.83 47.12 -17.51
CA VAL A 1019 12.23 46.35 -18.61
C VAL A 1019 12.34 47.11 -19.94
N HIS A 1020 12.06 48.41 -19.94
CA HIS A 1020 12.17 49.24 -21.13
C HIS A 1020 13.62 49.40 -21.61
N THR A 1021 14.59 49.34 -20.70
CA THR A 1021 16.03 49.39 -21.03
C THR A 1021 16.52 48.07 -21.64
N GLN A 1022 16.01 46.92 -21.17
CA GLN A 1022 16.36 45.61 -21.71
C GLN A 1022 15.62 45.27 -23.00
N ASN A 1023 14.39 45.77 -23.15
CA ASN A 1023 13.60 45.58 -24.35
C ASN A 1023 12.78 46.86 -24.66
N PRO A 1024 13.27 47.73 -25.56
CA PRO A 1024 12.62 48.98 -25.91
C PRO A 1024 11.21 48.81 -26.48
N SER A 1025 10.90 47.63 -27.06
CA SER A 1025 9.58 47.34 -27.62
C SER A 1025 8.54 46.97 -26.56
N VAL A 1026 8.95 46.78 -25.30
CA VAL A 1026 8.06 46.41 -24.19
C VAL A 1026 7.92 47.58 -23.22
N ASP A 1027 6.75 48.21 -23.21
CA ASP A 1027 6.31 49.11 -22.15
C ASP A 1027 5.24 48.43 -21.29
N LEU A 1028 5.51 48.38 -19.98
CA LEU A 1028 4.61 47.80 -18.99
C LEU A 1028 3.33 48.64 -18.84
N ASN A 1029 3.35 49.94 -19.15
CA ASN A 1029 2.15 50.78 -19.08
C ASN A 1029 1.16 50.46 -20.21
N THR A 1030 1.63 49.99 -21.37
CA THR A 1030 0.78 49.51 -22.47
C THR A 1030 -0.09 48.33 -22.05
N LEU A 1031 0.35 47.53 -21.06
CA LEU A 1031 -0.48 46.45 -20.49
C LEU A 1031 -1.78 46.97 -19.87
N LYS A 1032 -1.83 48.22 -19.37
CA LYS A 1032 -3.07 48.83 -18.85
C LYS A 1032 -4.06 49.15 -19.95
N GLU A 1033 -3.59 49.46 -21.17
CA GLU A 1033 -4.46 49.81 -22.30
C GLU A 1033 -5.25 48.60 -22.83
N PHE A 1034 -4.73 47.38 -22.63
CA PHE A 1034 -5.40 46.13 -23.02
C PHE A 1034 -6.48 45.65 -22.03
N PHE A 1035 -6.62 46.29 -20.86
CA PHE A 1035 -7.66 45.98 -19.86
C PHE A 1035 -8.53 47.21 -19.51
N PRO A 1036 -9.32 47.75 -20.47
CA PRO A 1036 -10.08 48.99 -20.27
C PRO A 1036 -11.22 48.88 -19.24
N GLU A 1037 -11.66 47.67 -18.89
CA GLU A 1037 -12.76 47.42 -17.94
C GLU A 1037 -12.31 47.03 -16.52
N SER A 1038 -11.01 46.82 -16.26
CA SER A 1038 -10.53 46.41 -14.93
C SER A 1038 -9.83 47.56 -14.20
N THR A 1039 -10.17 47.78 -12.93
CA THR A 1039 -9.44 48.68 -12.03
C THR A 1039 -8.10 48.08 -11.55
N ALA A 1040 -7.53 47.13 -12.31
CA ALA A 1040 -6.36 46.38 -11.92
C ALA A 1040 -5.10 47.24 -12.02
N THR A 1041 -4.33 47.31 -10.94
CA THR A 1041 -3.05 48.02 -10.92
C THR A 1041 -1.96 47.23 -11.63
N LEU A 1042 -0.88 47.93 -12.02
CA LEU A 1042 0.20 47.35 -12.83
C LEU A 1042 0.83 46.13 -12.17
N ASP A 1043 0.95 46.14 -10.83
CA ASP A 1043 1.41 45.00 -10.05
C ASP A 1043 0.49 43.78 -10.15
N LYS A 1044 -0.85 43.95 -10.21
CA LYS A 1044 -1.82 42.85 -10.40
C LYS A 1044 -1.72 42.24 -11.80
N ILE A 1045 -1.51 43.08 -12.82
CA ILE A 1045 -1.30 42.64 -14.20
C ILE A 1045 0.05 41.91 -14.33
N LEU A 1046 1.09 42.40 -13.67
CA LEU A 1046 2.38 41.72 -13.62
C LEU A 1046 2.28 40.39 -12.86
N ARG A 1047 1.54 40.31 -11.74
CA ARG A 1047 1.32 39.05 -11.00
C ARG A 1047 0.58 37.99 -11.83
N THR A 1048 -0.35 38.39 -12.69
CA THR A 1048 -1.06 37.48 -13.60
C THR A 1048 -0.19 36.99 -14.77
N ILE A 1049 0.87 37.72 -15.11
CA ILE A 1049 1.86 37.33 -16.13
C ILE A 1049 3.01 36.51 -15.52
N VAL A 1050 3.49 36.89 -14.34
CA VAL A 1050 4.66 36.31 -13.64
C VAL A 1050 4.31 35.05 -12.84
N GLY A 1051 3.10 34.96 -12.30
CA GLY A 1051 2.70 33.93 -11.34
C GLY A 1051 3.37 34.10 -9.96
N MET A 1052 2.69 33.70 -8.90
CA MET A 1052 3.31 33.69 -7.55
C MET A 1052 4.18 32.44 -7.34
N ASN A 1053 5.12 32.49 -6.38
CA ASN A 1053 5.95 31.34 -6.04
C ASN A 1053 5.08 30.19 -5.48
N LYS A 1054 4.76 29.20 -6.33
CA LYS A 1054 3.92 28.03 -6.01
C LYS A 1054 4.34 27.36 -4.69
N ASN A 1055 5.64 27.18 -4.48
CA ASN A 1055 6.17 26.51 -3.29
C ASN A 1055 5.97 27.36 -2.02
N ALA A 1056 6.13 28.67 -2.11
CA ALA A 1056 5.96 29.57 -0.97
C ALA A 1056 4.48 29.69 -0.55
N ILE A 1057 3.56 29.77 -1.52
CA ILE A 1057 2.11 29.74 -1.25
C ILE A 1057 1.74 28.41 -0.62
N GLU A 1058 2.17 27.31 -1.22
CA GLU A 1058 1.86 25.97 -0.73
C GLU A 1058 2.35 25.75 0.70
N GLN A 1059 3.56 26.19 1.02
CA GLN A 1059 4.08 26.18 2.38
C GLN A 1059 3.25 27.06 3.32
N SER A 1060 2.91 28.29 2.92
CA SER A 1060 2.13 29.22 3.74
C SER A 1060 0.74 28.66 4.10
N PHE A 1061 0.02 28.13 3.09
CA PHE A 1061 -1.27 27.48 3.28
C PHE A 1061 -1.16 26.20 4.11
N THR A 1062 -0.11 25.41 3.89
CA THR A 1062 0.13 24.18 4.66
C THR A 1062 0.40 24.52 6.12
N THR A 1063 1.29 25.47 6.41
CA THR A 1063 1.58 25.93 7.78
C THR A 1063 0.35 26.51 8.46
N PHE A 1064 -0.46 27.30 7.74
CA PHE A 1064 -1.72 27.83 8.25
C PHE A 1064 -2.66 26.69 8.68
N VAL A 1065 -2.94 25.73 7.80
CA VAL A 1065 -3.81 24.59 8.14
C VAL A 1065 -3.21 23.74 9.25
N GLN A 1066 -1.89 23.52 9.29
CA GLN A 1066 -1.22 22.79 10.37
C GLN A 1066 -1.32 23.49 11.75
N GLN A 1067 -1.61 24.80 11.79
CA GLN A 1067 -1.83 25.53 13.04
C GLN A 1067 -3.30 25.50 13.48
N ILE A 1068 -4.23 25.46 12.53
CA ILE A 1068 -5.67 25.59 12.81
C ILE A 1068 -6.47 24.29 12.64
N HIS A 1069 -5.86 23.18 12.20
CA HIS A 1069 -6.55 21.91 11.87
C HIS A 1069 -7.39 21.32 13.00
N THR A 1070 -7.09 21.68 14.26
CA THR A 1070 -7.88 21.27 15.43
C THR A 1070 -9.21 22.03 15.58
N HIS A 1071 -9.37 23.13 14.83
CA HIS A 1071 -10.51 24.05 14.90
C HIS A 1071 -11.31 24.12 13.59
N ILE A 1072 -10.89 23.38 12.55
CA ILE A 1072 -11.55 23.37 11.25
C ILE A 1072 -11.95 21.95 10.79
N ASN A 1073 -13.14 21.85 10.21
CA ASN A 1073 -13.70 20.61 9.70
C ASN A 1073 -13.18 20.26 8.28
N ALA A 1074 -13.51 19.09 7.76
CA ALA A 1074 -13.00 18.65 6.46
C ALA A 1074 -13.52 19.49 5.28
N LYS A 1075 -14.75 20.04 5.35
CA LYS A 1075 -15.28 20.93 4.30
C LYS A 1075 -14.50 22.24 4.26
N GLN A 1076 -14.17 22.79 5.43
CA GLN A 1076 -13.35 23.98 5.60
C GLN A 1076 -11.93 23.77 5.07
N GLN A 1077 -11.31 22.62 5.38
CA GLN A 1077 -9.99 22.26 4.83
C GLN A 1077 -10.02 22.16 3.30
N ARG A 1078 -11.07 21.56 2.72
CA ARG A 1078 -11.26 21.49 1.26
C ARG A 1078 -11.40 22.88 0.64
N PHE A 1079 -12.16 23.78 1.27
CA PHE A 1079 -12.31 25.16 0.80
C PHE A 1079 -10.96 25.88 0.76
N ILE A 1080 -10.15 25.74 1.81
CA ILE A 1080 -8.79 26.29 1.86
C ILE A 1080 -7.90 25.69 0.76
N GLY A 1081 -8.05 24.39 0.47
CA GLY A 1081 -7.36 23.74 -0.65
C GLY A 1081 -7.75 24.32 -2.02
N MET A 1082 -9.05 24.58 -2.24
CA MET A 1082 -9.54 25.24 -3.46
C MET A 1082 -9.02 26.67 -3.59
N LEU A 1083 -8.99 27.40 -2.46
CA LEU A 1083 -8.45 28.75 -2.39
C LEU A 1083 -6.95 28.79 -2.74
N LYS A 1084 -6.16 27.85 -2.20
CA LYS A 1084 -4.75 27.67 -2.56
C LYS A 1084 -4.59 27.47 -4.07
N ASN A 1085 -5.35 26.54 -4.66
CA ASN A 1085 -5.24 26.24 -6.09
C ASN A 1085 -5.66 27.44 -6.96
N HIS A 1086 -6.70 28.18 -6.55
CA HIS A 1086 -7.11 29.40 -7.24
C HIS A 1086 -6.00 30.46 -7.21
N LEU A 1087 -5.39 30.71 -6.05
CA LEU A 1087 -4.28 31.66 -5.91
C LEU A 1087 -3.04 31.24 -6.71
N ILE A 1088 -2.74 29.95 -6.79
CA ILE A 1088 -1.64 29.44 -7.63
C ILE A 1088 -1.92 29.69 -9.12
N ARG A 1089 -3.17 29.51 -9.58
CA ARG A 1089 -3.54 29.65 -11.00
C ARG A 1089 -3.72 31.12 -11.43
N HIS A 1090 -4.34 31.95 -10.59
CA HIS A 1090 -4.76 33.31 -10.96
C HIS A 1090 -3.92 34.42 -10.31
N GLY A 1091 -3.05 34.11 -9.34
CA GLY A 1091 -2.12 35.06 -8.71
C GLY A 1091 -2.75 36.09 -7.78
N SER A 1092 -4.09 36.20 -7.76
CA SER A 1092 -4.85 37.03 -6.83
C SER A 1092 -6.29 36.49 -6.71
N ILE A 1093 -7.02 36.91 -5.68
CA ILE A 1093 -8.44 36.60 -5.53
C ILE A 1093 -9.14 37.80 -4.89
N GLU A 1094 -10.26 38.22 -5.46
CA GLU A 1094 -11.13 39.21 -4.83
C GLU A 1094 -12.09 38.50 -3.86
N ILE A 1095 -12.38 39.13 -2.71
CA ILE A 1095 -13.26 38.53 -1.69
C ILE A 1095 -14.64 38.18 -2.28
N ALA A 1096 -15.15 38.98 -3.23
CA ALA A 1096 -16.40 38.70 -3.93
C ALA A 1096 -16.38 37.35 -4.67
N GLN A 1097 -15.24 36.94 -5.23
CA GLN A 1097 -15.10 35.68 -5.98
C GLN A 1097 -15.21 34.44 -5.07
N LEU A 1098 -15.06 34.58 -3.75
CA LEU A 1098 -15.28 33.50 -2.79
C LEU A 1098 -16.77 33.09 -2.68
N TYR A 1099 -17.67 33.88 -3.27
CA TYR A 1099 -19.10 33.63 -3.34
C TYR A 1099 -19.55 33.16 -4.74
N ASP A 1100 -18.60 32.96 -5.67
CA ASP A 1100 -18.85 32.47 -7.01
C ASP A 1100 -18.29 31.03 -7.21
N ALA A 1101 -18.59 30.42 -8.35
CA ALA A 1101 -17.99 29.14 -8.73
C ALA A 1101 -16.46 29.33 -8.93
N PRO A 1102 -15.61 28.41 -8.43
CA PRO A 1102 -15.91 27.06 -7.98
C PRO A 1102 -16.23 26.90 -6.49
N PHE A 1103 -16.11 27.96 -5.66
CA PHE A 1103 -16.26 27.87 -4.20
C PHE A 1103 -17.69 27.51 -3.74
N THR A 1104 -18.69 27.93 -4.52
CA THR A 1104 -20.11 27.58 -4.30
C THR A 1104 -20.41 26.10 -4.47
N GLN A 1105 -19.50 25.29 -5.03
CA GLN A 1105 -19.66 23.83 -5.08
C GLN A 1105 -19.60 23.16 -3.70
N ILE A 1106 -18.99 23.80 -2.69
CA ILE A 1106 -18.95 23.28 -1.31
C ILE A 1106 -20.21 23.69 -0.54
N HIS A 1107 -20.64 24.94 -0.69
CA HIS A 1107 -21.86 25.49 -0.09
C HIS A 1107 -22.37 26.68 -0.89
N ASP A 1108 -23.69 26.79 -1.07
CA ASP A 1108 -24.37 27.82 -1.86
C ASP A 1108 -24.10 29.28 -1.40
N MET A 1109 -23.62 29.50 -0.17
CA MET A 1109 -23.33 30.82 0.40
C MET A 1109 -21.81 31.11 0.43
N GLY A 1110 -20.98 30.33 -0.28
CA GLY A 1110 -19.54 30.55 -0.35
C GLY A 1110 -18.84 30.50 1.01
N LEU A 1111 -18.02 31.52 1.29
CA LEU A 1111 -17.22 31.64 2.52
C LEU A 1111 -18.08 31.57 3.81
N ASP A 1112 -19.16 32.36 3.87
CA ASP A 1112 -20.01 32.49 5.06
C ASP A 1112 -20.90 31.26 5.31
N GLY A 1113 -21.09 30.41 4.30
CA GLY A 1113 -21.75 29.11 4.46
C GLY A 1113 -20.85 28.03 5.05
N VAL A 1114 -19.52 28.17 4.91
CA VAL A 1114 -18.54 27.15 5.29
C VAL A 1114 -17.83 27.50 6.60
N PHE A 1115 -17.62 28.78 6.88
CA PHE A 1115 -16.91 29.27 8.06
C PHE A 1115 -17.84 30.10 8.96
N SER A 1116 -17.61 30.04 10.27
CA SER A 1116 -18.23 31.01 11.18
C SER A 1116 -17.68 32.41 10.88
N GLN A 1117 -18.43 33.46 11.22
CA GLN A 1117 -18.04 34.85 10.91
C GLN A 1117 -16.63 35.20 11.40
N GLN A 1118 -16.25 34.77 12.62
CA GLN A 1118 -14.90 34.97 13.16
C GLN A 1118 -13.82 34.20 12.38
N GLN A 1119 -14.13 33.00 11.88
CA GLN A 1119 -13.20 32.20 11.07
C GLN A 1119 -13.08 32.77 9.65
N ALA A 1120 -14.19 33.26 9.08
CA ALA A 1120 -14.21 33.95 7.80
C ALA A 1120 -13.32 35.20 7.86
N ASP A 1121 -13.41 35.99 8.93
CA ASP A 1121 -12.54 37.16 9.15
C ASP A 1121 -11.04 36.79 9.18
N VAL A 1122 -10.68 35.68 9.85
CA VAL A 1122 -9.29 35.19 9.89
C VAL A 1122 -8.82 34.76 8.51
N ILE A 1123 -9.68 34.08 7.73
CA ILE A 1123 -9.36 33.68 6.35
C ILE A 1123 -9.23 34.90 5.46
N GLU A 1124 -10.13 35.87 5.58
CA GLU A 1124 -10.00 37.14 4.87
C GLU A 1124 -8.70 37.87 5.23
N GLN A 1125 -8.32 37.92 6.51
CA GLN A 1125 -7.05 38.50 6.93
C GLN A 1125 -5.85 37.75 6.35
N PHE A 1126 -5.91 36.41 6.35
CA PHE A 1126 -4.90 35.55 5.72
C PHE A 1126 -4.85 35.74 4.20
N ILE A 1127 -5.98 35.96 3.52
CA ILE A 1127 -6.00 36.26 2.08
C ILE A 1127 -5.48 37.69 1.82
N LYS A 1128 -5.83 38.66 2.67
CA LYS A 1128 -5.39 40.05 2.58
C LYS A 1128 -3.87 40.21 2.66
N GLN A 1129 -3.14 39.24 3.23
CA GLN A 1129 -1.67 39.25 3.19
C GLN A 1129 -1.12 39.02 1.76
N PHE A 1130 -1.92 38.43 0.87
CA PHE A 1130 -1.61 38.22 -0.54
C PHE A 1130 -2.26 39.28 -1.45
N ASP A 1131 -3.21 40.06 -0.94
CA ASP A 1131 -3.88 41.18 -1.65
C ASP A 1131 -3.18 42.53 -1.35
N VAL A 1132 -3.24 43.45 -2.31
CA VAL A 1132 -2.61 44.77 -2.20
C VAL A 1132 -3.69 45.83 -1.99
N LYS A 1133 -3.76 46.42 -0.80
CA LYS A 1133 -4.54 47.65 -0.57
C LYS A 1133 -3.79 48.86 -1.14
N LEU A 1134 -4.38 49.50 -2.14
CA LEU A 1134 -3.95 50.83 -2.60
C LEU A 1134 -4.35 51.89 -1.56
N GLY A 1135 -3.47 52.85 -1.34
CA GLY A 1135 -3.76 54.03 -0.52
C GLY A 1135 -4.96 54.81 -1.04
N ASP A 1136 -5.62 55.54 -0.13
CA ASP A 1136 -6.85 56.28 -0.41
C ASP A 1136 -6.74 57.19 -1.65
N LYS A 1137 -7.77 57.14 -2.50
CA LYS A 1137 -7.91 58.02 -3.67
C LYS A 1137 -7.78 59.49 -3.24
N ALA A 1138 -6.80 60.20 -3.80
CA ALA A 1138 -6.75 61.65 -3.74
C ALA A 1138 -8.03 62.22 -4.39
N GLN A 1139 -8.69 63.13 -3.67
CA GLN A 1139 -9.93 63.77 -4.11
C GLN A 1139 -9.74 64.47 -5.46
N SER A 1140 -10.65 64.18 -6.39
CA SER A 1140 -10.75 64.83 -7.69
C SER A 1140 -10.93 66.34 -7.52
N VAL A 1141 -10.00 67.12 -8.05
CA VAL A 1141 -10.15 68.56 -8.20
C VAL A 1141 -11.17 68.82 -9.31
N GLU A 1142 -12.36 69.27 -8.93
CA GLU A 1142 -13.35 69.82 -9.86
C GLU A 1142 -12.75 71.02 -10.60
N LYS A 1143 -12.51 70.88 -11.91
CA LYS A 1143 -12.42 72.03 -12.80
C LYS A 1143 -13.84 72.45 -13.17
N GLN A 1144 -14.35 73.48 -12.50
CA GLN A 1144 -15.51 74.23 -12.95
C GLN A 1144 -15.21 74.86 -14.31
N ILE A 1145 -16.05 74.55 -15.29
CA ILE A 1145 -16.13 75.26 -16.56
C ILE A 1145 -16.95 76.53 -16.29
N HIS A 1146 -16.34 77.70 -16.47
CA HIS A 1146 -17.05 78.91 -16.86
C HIS A 1146 -16.25 79.58 -17.99
N LEU A 1147 -16.92 79.70 -19.14
CA LEU A 1147 -16.63 80.42 -20.39
C LEU A 1147 -15.23 81.03 -20.58
#